data_AF-A0A2G6J5Y9-F1
#
_entry.id   AF-A0A2G6J5Y9-F1
#
_cell.length_a   1.000
_cell.length_b   1.000
_cell.length_c   1.000
_cell.angle_alpha   90.00
_cell.angle_beta   90.00
_cell.angle_gamma   90.00
#
_symmetry.space_group_name_H-M   'P 1'
#
loop_
_entity.id
_entity.type
_entity.pdbx_description
1 polymer ?
#
loop_
_entity_poly.entity_id
_entity_poly.type
_entity_poly.pdbx_seq_one_letter_code
_entity_poly.pdbx_strand_id
1 'polypeptide(L)'
;MSPERSTTPTPALRALLWLAFGLSGVAGLSYELVWVRYVGRLVGGSTQSIAATVALFFAGLALGAWLGGRVFQQLRRPLLGYAALEAAIGLVAATVPATLGWLEHTSAAVDSLPLAFALATLPLLPATALLGATFPAMAAVVADLTDVVDGTARFYGFNTAGAVLGCLLTSLWLLPSLGHRQTNWVMVGIDLVVAASLAAVAWRLPPALQQPDEVAPAAPGSDAPRPPPQPLLSPRIAATLALVSGLLAIGVEVLWTRALSLSFPATVYVFAVVLAAYLFGVALGALLTPRLSRRLARAPLLAGLYAFTGLGVLLSALAFPRLADAFYGLVAAGRVESWQGWIGGIGLTSLAAMLPSTLAMGAALPLLIGLASPADQRSSTAGRLYTLNVLGGVIGSLMTTFTLMPAVGLSPALGLLACAYLALPLGLSRPLSLRRGVVLASALALALAAAGALSGLAPEVDPDRAPGPQRRLLYARDSASGTIAIYERGRAGRVPIRALKVNTFYGLNITAPSTIAMQYRLGYLPLALHPRPRRALLVGFATGNTLAAMADVSDIEELSCVELHGDLFALARYFEPVNRGVWRLPKVRLVAGDGRRFMLRKSPRYDVIVGDLYLPRNPGVGSLYSLEHFRAVRARLRPAGVFVAWLPLWQLSPDETGVIVRTFLTVFPGARGALGNAHAMRPVLGLLGARQTALPPIPWKSLEQQVQRALRRVYGAGVTLPSAPTAAGAPDISHTVLRRWAAGRALNTLENAWIEYSAPRTLTHYQLRQASPAADNLRYLAKLRSSAPR
;
A
#
# COMPACT_ATOMS: atom_id res chain seq x y z
N MET A 1 39.72 48.27 17.49
CA MET A 1 38.79 47.78 16.45
C MET A 1 38.91 46.26 16.41
N SER A 2 38.05 45.58 17.18
CA SER A 2 37.93 44.14 17.17
C SER A 2 37.14 43.74 15.91
N PRO A 3 37.56 42.74 15.12
CA PRO A 3 36.81 42.36 13.93
C PRO A 3 35.45 41.81 14.37
N GLU A 4 34.37 42.43 13.89
CA GLU A 4 33.01 41.88 13.97
C GLU A 4 33.04 40.47 13.36
N ARG A 5 33.05 39.44 14.22
CA ARG A 5 32.91 38.06 13.80
C ARG A 5 31.48 37.89 13.32
N SER A 6 31.29 37.81 12.01
CA SER A 6 30.00 37.50 11.42
C SER A 6 29.49 36.18 12.00
N THR A 7 28.42 36.24 12.79
CA THR A 7 27.72 35.12 13.42
C THR A 7 26.91 34.27 12.41
N THR A 8 27.05 34.54 11.11
CA THR A 8 26.28 33.85 10.07
C THR A 8 27.02 32.62 9.54
N PRO A 9 26.35 31.45 9.48
CA PRO A 9 26.95 30.23 8.96
C PRO A 9 27.35 30.40 7.50
N THR A 10 28.50 29.84 7.13
CA THR A 10 28.97 29.85 5.75
C THR A 10 27.92 29.25 4.81
N PRO A 11 27.83 29.71 3.54
CA PRO A 11 26.93 29.10 2.56
C PRO A 11 27.12 27.58 2.43
N ALA A 12 28.36 27.11 2.57
CA ALA A 12 28.71 25.69 2.56
C ALA A 12 28.08 24.90 3.72
N LEU A 13 28.11 25.44 4.94
CA LEU A 13 27.47 24.82 6.11
C LEU A 13 25.95 24.70 5.92
N ARG A 14 25.31 25.76 5.42
CA ARG A 14 23.85 25.74 5.14
C ARG A 14 23.50 24.71 4.07
N ALA A 15 24.27 24.62 2.99
CA ALA A 15 24.07 23.61 1.95
C ALA A 15 24.21 22.19 2.51
N LEU A 16 25.21 21.94 3.36
CA LEU A 16 25.40 20.64 4.01
C LEU A 16 24.22 20.27 4.91
N LEU A 17 23.70 21.20 5.71
CA LEU A 17 22.54 20.95 6.59
C LEU A 17 21.30 20.54 5.77
N TRP A 18 21.01 21.24 4.68
CA TRP A 18 19.89 20.91 3.81
C TRP A 18 20.07 19.57 3.09
N LEU A 19 21.29 19.27 2.62
CA LEU A 19 21.61 17.99 2.03
C LEU A 19 21.48 16.85 3.03
N ALA A 20 22.04 17.00 4.24
CA ALA A 20 21.94 16.03 5.31
C ALA A 20 20.48 15.74 5.66
N PHE A 21 19.64 16.77 5.76
CA PHE A 21 18.23 16.61 6.08
C PHE A 21 17.42 15.98 4.94
N GLY A 22 17.78 16.28 3.70
CA GLY A 22 17.27 15.56 2.52
C GLY A 22 17.64 14.09 2.53
N LEU A 23 18.90 13.74 2.83
CA LEU A 23 19.35 12.34 2.93
C LEU A 23 18.67 11.59 4.08
N SER A 24 18.49 12.24 5.24
CA SER A 24 17.68 11.70 6.34
C SER A 24 16.23 11.43 5.89
N GLY A 25 15.65 12.30 5.06
CA GLY A 25 14.34 12.07 4.44
C GLY A 25 14.31 10.88 3.49
N VAL A 26 15.38 10.69 2.69
CA VAL A 26 15.55 9.51 1.83
C VAL A 26 15.53 8.24 2.68
N ALA A 27 16.32 8.21 3.76
CA ALA A 27 16.40 7.07 4.66
C ALA A 27 15.08 6.80 5.39
N GLY A 28 14.50 7.82 6.01
CA GLY A 28 13.27 7.73 6.80
C GLY A 28 12.09 7.11 6.04
N LEU A 29 11.78 7.62 4.84
CA LEU A 29 10.68 7.06 4.04
C LEU A 29 11.03 5.67 3.47
N SER A 30 12.30 5.43 3.16
CA SER A 30 12.74 4.12 2.69
C SER A 30 12.60 3.05 3.78
N TYR A 31 12.91 3.39 5.04
CA TYR A 31 12.66 2.51 6.19
C TYR A 31 11.18 2.19 6.34
N GLU A 32 10.29 3.18 6.22
CA GLU A 32 8.84 2.94 6.28
C GLU A 32 8.42 1.91 5.22
N LEU A 33 8.82 2.11 3.96
CA LEU A 33 8.47 1.22 2.84
C LEU A 33 9.04 -0.20 3.02
N VAL A 34 10.23 -0.34 3.59
CA VAL A 34 10.88 -1.64 3.86
C VAL A 34 10.23 -2.32 5.07
N TRP A 35 10.08 -1.62 6.19
CA TRP A 35 9.60 -2.20 7.45
C TRP A 35 8.14 -2.60 7.41
N VAL A 36 7.29 -1.90 6.65
CA VAL A 36 5.91 -2.34 6.38
C VAL A 36 5.89 -3.76 5.79
N ARG A 37 6.89 -4.14 4.97
CA ARG A 37 7.02 -5.50 4.44
C ARG A 37 7.34 -6.51 5.52
N TYR A 38 8.26 -6.20 6.43
CA TYR A 38 8.62 -7.08 7.55
C TYR A 38 7.46 -7.24 8.54
N VAL A 39 6.77 -6.16 8.90
CA VAL A 39 5.60 -6.24 9.77
C VAL A 39 4.49 -7.04 9.10
N GLY A 40 4.23 -6.79 7.81
CA GLY A 40 3.25 -7.54 7.02
C GLY A 40 3.52 -9.06 7.01
N ARG A 41 4.76 -9.50 7.25
CA ARG A 41 5.09 -10.92 7.45
C ARG A 41 4.53 -11.51 8.74
N LEU A 42 4.43 -10.71 9.80
CA LEU A 42 3.89 -11.11 11.10
C LEU A 42 2.37 -10.96 11.16
N VAL A 43 1.86 -9.78 10.79
CA VAL A 43 0.45 -9.41 10.98
C VAL A 43 -0.46 -9.86 9.84
N GLY A 44 0.10 -10.02 8.63
CA GLY A 44 -0.61 -10.34 7.38
C GLY A 44 -0.74 -9.12 6.46
N GLY A 45 -1.11 -9.36 5.20
CA GLY A 45 -1.24 -8.32 4.16
C GLY A 45 -2.64 -7.72 4.00
N SER A 46 -3.51 -7.82 5.02
CA SER A 46 -4.86 -7.23 4.94
C SER A 46 -4.82 -5.71 5.09
N THR A 47 -5.82 -5.01 4.55
CA THR A 47 -5.90 -3.54 4.69
C THR A 47 -5.91 -3.11 6.17
N GLN A 48 -6.58 -3.89 7.03
CA GLN A 48 -6.56 -3.67 8.49
C GLN A 48 -5.13 -3.72 9.05
N SER A 49 -4.37 -4.71 8.59
CA SER A 49 -3.04 -4.98 9.11
C SER A 49 -2.04 -3.92 8.64
N ILE A 50 -2.14 -3.49 7.38
CA ILE A 50 -1.32 -2.40 6.81
C ILE A 50 -1.65 -1.08 7.51
N ALA A 51 -2.93 -0.72 7.67
CA ALA A 51 -3.33 0.52 8.32
C ALA A 51 -2.84 0.60 9.78
N ALA A 52 -2.97 -0.49 10.54
CA ALA A 52 -2.46 -0.55 11.91
C ALA A 52 -0.92 -0.49 11.99
N THR A 53 -0.22 -1.07 11.01
CA THR A 53 1.25 -0.97 10.90
C THR A 53 1.70 0.46 10.68
N VAL A 54 1.05 1.17 9.76
CA VAL A 54 1.32 2.59 9.48
C VAL A 54 0.98 3.46 10.69
N ALA A 55 -0.16 3.21 11.35
CA ALA A 55 -0.54 3.89 12.58
C ALA A 55 0.51 3.74 13.70
N LEU A 56 1.08 2.54 13.85
CA LEU A 56 2.17 2.29 14.79
C LEU A 56 3.44 3.08 14.44
N PHE A 57 3.79 3.17 13.15
CA PHE A 57 4.93 3.95 12.69
C PHE A 57 4.78 5.43 13.04
N PHE A 58 3.62 6.02 12.72
CA PHE A 58 3.30 7.41 13.04
C PHE A 58 3.17 7.66 14.56
N ALA A 59 2.66 6.70 15.35
CA ALA A 59 2.63 6.83 16.80
C ALA A 59 4.04 6.97 17.39
N GLY A 60 5.01 6.22 16.85
CA GLY A 60 6.42 6.39 17.22
C GLY A 60 7.00 7.74 16.78
N LEU A 61 6.73 8.19 15.55
CA LEU A 61 7.13 9.53 15.10
C LEU A 61 6.60 10.64 16.02
N ALA A 62 5.33 10.55 16.43
CA ALA A 62 4.71 11.49 17.35
C ALA A 62 5.38 11.46 18.75
N LEU A 63 5.64 10.27 19.29
CA LEU A 63 6.35 10.11 20.57
C LEU A 63 7.76 10.72 20.50
N GLY A 64 8.47 10.43 19.41
CA GLY A 64 9.80 10.95 19.12
C GLY A 64 9.86 12.46 19.07
N ALA A 65 8.93 13.07 18.34
CA ALA A 65 8.86 14.52 18.21
C ALA A 65 8.52 15.21 19.54
N TRP A 66 7.66 14.61 20.35
CA TRP A 66 7.29 15.13 21.66
C TRP A 66 8.45 15.07 22.67
N LEU A 67 9.15 13.93 22.74
CA LEU A 67 10.33 13.76 23.60
C LEU A 67 11.50 14.61 23.11
N GLY A 68 11.79 14.54 21.80
CA GLY A 68 12.86 15.30 21.15
C GLY A 68 12.69 16.81 21.32
N GLY A 69 11.45 17.33 21.28
CA GLY A 69 11.15 18.74 21.52
C GLY A 69 11.69 19.25 22.85
N ARG A 70 11.61 18.44 23.92
CA ARG A 70 12.12 18.79 25.25
C ARG A 70 13.63 18.63 25.36
N VAL A 71 14.16 17.51 24.86
CA VAL A 71 15.58 17.18 24.95
C VAL A 71 16.42 18.18 24.15
N PHE A 72 16.04 18.46 22.90
CA PHE A 72 16.79 19.35 22.02
C PHE A 72 16.66 20.83 22.34
N GLN A 73 15.63 21.23 23.08
CA GLN A 73 15.54 22.60 23.58
C GLN A 73 16.62 22.90 24.64
N GLN A 74 17.05 21.89 25.41
CA GLN A 74 18.01 22.06 26.50
C GLN A 74 19.46 21.71 26.08
N LEU A 75 19.64 21.18 24.86
CA LEU A 75 20.93 20.73 24.38
C LEU A 75 21.83 21.91 24.01
N ARG A 76 22.98 22.01 24.69
CA ARG A 76 24.00 23.04 24.41
C ARG A 76 24.65 22.90 23.03
N ARG A 77 24.70 21.68 22.47
CA ARG A 77 25.32 21.40 21.16
C ARG A 77 24.32 20.67 20.26
N PRO A 78 23.31 21.36 19.72
CA PRO A 78 22.21 20.72 18.98
C PRO A 78 22.70 20.00 17.72
N LEU A 79 23.73 20.50 17.03
CA LEU A 79 24.28 19.86 15.83
C LEU A 79 24.95 18.50 16.13
N LEU A 80 25.66 18.40 17.25
CA LEU A 80 26.23 17.13 17.74
C LEU A 80 25.15 16.18 18.23
N GLY A 81 24.13 16.71 18.91
CA GLY A 81 22.95 15.91 19.27
C GLY A 81 22.24 15.33 18.05
N TYR A 82 22.11 16.12 16.98
CA TYR A 82 21.53 15.65 15.72
C TYR A 82 22.41 14.57 15.06
N ALA A 83 23.73 14.76 15.01
CA ALA A 83 24.64 13.76 14.49
C ALA A 83 24.56 12.43 15.28
N ALA A 84 24.47 12.50 16.61
CA ALA A 84 24.28 11.33 17.46
C ALA A 84 22.92 10.66 17.23
N LEU A 85 21.86 11.45 16.97
CA LEU A 85 20.54 10.93 16.64
C LEU A 85 20.54 10.14 15.32
N GLU A 86 21.17 10.66 14.27
CA GLU A 86 21.31 9.95 12.98
C GLU A 86 22.10 8.64 13.13
N ALA A 87 23.20 8.65 13.90
CA ALA A 87 23.93 7.42 14.21
C ALA A 87 23.05 6.40 14.96
N ALA A 88 22.25 6.86 15.93
CA ALA A 88 21.33 6.00 16.66
C ALA A 88 20.24 5.41 15.76
N ILE A 89 19.69 6.19 14.82
CA ILE A 89 18.72 5.72 13.82
C ILE A 89 19.33 4.57 13.02
N GLY A 90 20.52 4.78 12.42
CA GLY A 90 21.20 3.75 11.63
C GLY A 90 21.50 2.48 12.43
N LEU A 91 21.99 2.62 13.66
CA LEU A 91 22.30 1.47 14.54
C LEU A 91 21.05 0.67 14.93
N VAL A 92 19.95 1.35 15.30
CA VAL A 92 18.69 0.67 15.63
C VAL A 92 18.09 0.04 14.38
N ALA A 93 18.06 0.76 13.26
CA ALA A 93 17.55 0.30 11.97
C ALA A 93 18.26 -0.96 11.44
N ALA A 94 19.56 -1.12 11.74
CA ALA A 94 20.31 -2.32 11.41
C ALA A 94 19.76 -3.59 12.08
N THR A 95 19.13 -3.45 13.26
CA THR A 95 18.59 -4.57 14.05
C THR A 95 17.14 -4.92 13.73
N VAL A 96 16.37 -3.99 13.15
CA VAL A 96 14.92 -4.15 12.91
C VAL A 96 14.60 -5.36 12.02
N PRO A 97 15.26 -5.59 10.86
CA PRO A 97 14.98 -6.78 10.04
C PRO A 97 15.25 -8.10 10.76
N ALA A 98 16.35 -8.17 11.53
CA ALA A 98 16.77 -9.39 12.21
C ALA A 98 15.80 -9.75 13.36
N THR A 99 15.38 -8.75 14.14
CA THR A 99 14.44 -8.93 15.24
C THR A 99 13.05 -9.34 14.74
N LEU A 100 12.52 -8.66 13.71
CA LEU A 100 11.23 -9.03 13.11
C LEU A 100 11.27 -10.40 12.43
N GLY A 101 12.38 -10.73 11.75
CA GLY A 101 12.57 -12.05 11.15
C GLY A 101 12.65 -13.17 12.19
N TRP A 102 13.29 -12.93 13.34
CA TRP A 102 13.30 -13.87 14.45
C TRP A 102 11.90 -14.08 15.03
N LEU A 103 11.12 -13.01 15.23
CA LEU A 103 9.75 -13.08 15.71
C LEU A 103 8.84 -13.92 14.79
N GLU A 104 9.07 -13.90 13.47
CA GLU A 104 8.29 -14.70 12.49
C GLU A 104 8.40 -16.21 12.75
N HIS A 105 9.51 -16.67 13.33
CA HIS A 105 9.74 -18.08 13.64
C HIS A 105 9.17 -18.50 14.99
N THR A 106 8.74 -17.54 15.83
CA THR A 106 8.14 -17.84 17.13
C THR A 106 6.63 -18.10 16.98
N SER A 107 6.15 -19.24 17.48
CA SER A 107 4.73 -19.64 17.33
C SER A 107 3.76 -18.65 17.99
N ALA A 108 4.18 -17.99 19.09
CA ALA A 108 3.35 -17.04 19.82
C ALA A 108 2.99 -15.79 18.99
N ALA A 109 3.90 -15.28 18.18
CA ALA A 109 3.68 -14.07 17.38
C ALA A 109 2.63 -14.27 16.27
N VAL A 110 2.45 -15.49 15.79
CA VAL A 110 1.64 -15.75 14.60
C VAL A 110 0.16 -16.01 14.95
N ASP A 111 -0.09 -16.62 16.12
CA ASP A 111 -1.40 -17.13 16.53
C ASP A 111 -2.40 -16.02 16.94
N SER A 112 -1.93 -14.90 17.50
CA SER A 112 -2.77 -13.78 17.95
C SER A 112 -2.40 -12.48 17.24
N LEU A 113 -3.37 -11.81 16.59
CA LEU A 113 -3.09 -10.54 15.88
C LEU A 113 -2.70 -9.40 16.81
N PRO A 114 -3.39 -9.18 17.94
CA PRO A 114 -2.94 -8.20 18.93
C PRO A 114 -1.52 -8.48 19.44
N LEU A 115 -1.17 -9.74 19.69
CA LEU A 115 0.18 -10.11 20.14
C LEU A 115 1.22 -9.89 19.04
N ALA A 116 0.90 -10.23 17.78
CA ALA A 116 1.76 -9.94 16.63
C ALA A 116 2.09 -8.44 16.54
N PHE A 117 1.08 -7.58 16.72
CA PHE A 117 1.28 -6.14 16.76
C PHE A 117 2.12 -5.69 17.95
N ALA A 118 1.82 -6.18 19.16
CA ALA A 118 2.59 -5.84 20.35
C ALA A 118 4.07 -6.22 20.21
N LEU A 119 4.37 -7.38 19.61
CA LEU A 119 5.74 -7.82 19.36
C LEU A 119 6.41 -7.01 18.25
N ALA A 120 5.68 -6.62 17.20
CA ALA A 120 6.21 -5.75 16.14
C ALA A 120 6.51 -4.32 16.66
N THR A 121 5.78 -3.85 17.67
CA THR A 121 6.02 -2.57 18.35
C THR A 121 7.39 -2.50 19.03
N LEU A 122 7.88 -3.61 19.59
CA LEU A 122 9.13 -3.62 20.36
C LEU A 122 10.35 -3.13 19.56
N PRO A 123 10.66 -3.67 18.36
CA PRO A 123 11.77 -3.16 17.56
C PRO A 123 11.43 -1.87 16.81
N LEU A 124 10.15 -1.62 16.48
CA LEU A 124 9.78 -0.46 15.66
C LEU A 124 9.66 0.83 16.45
N LEU A 125 9.07 0.80 17.64
CA LEU A 125 8.80 2.02 18.41
C LEU A 125 10.08 2.82 18.72
N PRO A 126 11.21 2.20 19.12
CA PRO A 126 12.45 2.95 19.30
C PRO A 126 12.95 3.56 17.99
N ALA A 127 12.91 2.80 16.89
CA ALA A 127 13.40 3.26 15.59
C ALA A 127 12.57 4.45 15.07
N THR A 128 11.25 4.36 15.15
CA THR A 128 10.33 5.40 14.69
C THR A 128 10.28 6.60 15.64
N ALA A 129 10.50 6.41 16.95
CA ALA A 129 10.70 7.52 17.88
C ALA A 129 11.99 8.29 17.59
N LEU A 130 13.09 7.62 17.24
CA LEU A 130 14.31 8.31 16.83
C LEU A 130 14.10 9.11 15.54
N LEU A 131 13.43 8.52 14.54
CA LEU A 131 13.03 9.24 13.32
C LEU A 131 12.15 10.47 13.65
N GLY A 132 11.21 10.34 14.59
CA GLY A 132 10.35 11.45 15.00
C GLY A 132 11.10 12.59 15.70
N ALA A 133 12.16 12.27 16.43
CA ALA A 133 12.99 13.25 17.12
C ALA A 133 13.84 14.11 16.15
N THR A 134 14.02 13.70 14.89
CA THR A 134 14.80 14.47 13.90
C THR A 134 14.20 15.85 13.63
N PHE A 135 12.87 15.98 13.66
CA PHE A 135 12.17 17.23 13.41
C PHE A 135 12.47 18.31 14.47
N PRO A 136 12.23 18.09 15.78
CA PRO A 136 12.62 19.06 16.82
C PRO A 136 14.14 19.24 16.93
N ALA A 137 14.93 18.19 16.66
CA ALA A 137 16.38 18.29 16.65
C ALA A 137 16.87 19.31 15.62
N MET A 138 16.35 19.26 14.40
CA MET A 138 16.70 20.23 13.35
C MET A 138 16.16 21.63 13.67
N ALA A 139 14.96 21.73 14.26
CA ALA A 139 14.43 23.00 14.74
C ALA A 139 15.35 23.68 15.76
N ALA A 140 16.03 22.91 16.63
CA ALA A 140 17.04 23.43 17.54
C ALA A 140 18.33 23.84 16.81
N VAL A 141 18.80 23.07 15.82
CA VAL A 141 20.00 23.38 15.03
C VAL A 141 19.88 24.69 14.25
N VAL A 142 18.71 24.97 13.67
CA VAL A 142 18.49 26.16 12.83
C VAL A 142 17.89 27.34 13.59
N ALA A 143 17.68 27.21 14.91
CA ALA A 143 17.01 28.21 15.73
C ALA A 143 17.65 29.59 15.59
N ASP A 144 18.97 29.68 15.61
CA ASP A 144 19.70 30.96 15.55
C ASP A 144 20.11 31.36 14.12
N LEU A 145 19.85 30.50 13.13
CA LEU A 145 20.33 30.69 11.75
C LEU A 145 19.29 31.39 10.86
N THR A 146 18.01 31.28 11.21
CA THR A 146 16.89 31.74 10.36
C THR A 146 15.66 32.13 11.19
N ASP A 147 14.76 32.93 10.60
CA ASP A 147 13.41 33.12 11.16
C ASP A 147 12.69 31.76 11.31
N VAL A 148 11.82 31.63 12.32
CA VAL A 148 11.14 30.37 12.66
C VAL A 148 10.38 29.77 11.48
N VAL A 149 9.67 30.60 10.71
CA VAL A 149 8.93 30.14 9.52
C VAL A 149 9.92 29.69 8.45
N ASP A 150 10.95 30.49 8.19
CA ASP A 150 11.94 30.21 7.15
C ASP A 150 12.73 28.91 7.43
N GLY A 151 13.19 28.73 8.67
CA GLY A 151 13.89 27.54 9.12
C GLY A 151 13.02 26.30 9.04
N THR A 152 11.83 26.36 9.65
CA THR A 152 10.85 25.25 9.68
C THR A 152 10.44 24.83 8.28
N ALA A 153 10.14 25.80 7.43
CA ALA A 153 9.74 25.54 6.05
C ALA A 153 10.86 24.89 5.22
N ARG A 154 12.12 25.34 5.38
CA ARG A 154 13.25 24.79 4.63
C ARG A 154 13.58 23.37 5.06
N PHE A 155 13.74 23.10 6.35
CA PHE A 155 14.04 21.73 6.76
C PHE A 155 12.88 20.81 6.41
N TYR A 156 11.64 21.16 6.74
CA TYR A 156 10.48 20.34 6.40
C TYR A 156 10.40 20.08 4.88
N GLY A 157 10.64 21.10 4.06
CA GLY A 157 10.69 20.99 2.61
C GLY A 157 11.81 20.09 2.08
N PHE A 158 13.05 20.23 2.56
CA PHE A 158 14.19 19.41 2.12
C PHE A 158 14.06 17.95 2.55
N ASN A 159 13.62 17.68 3.77
CA ASN A 159 13.37 16.31 4.23
C ASN A 159 12.22 15.66 3.46
N THR A 160 11.13 16.38 3.22
CA THR A 160 10.03 15.86 2.40
C THR A 160 10.46 15.65 0.94
N ALA A 161 11.30 16.51 0.36
CA ALA A 161 11.88 16.30 -0.97
C ALA A 161 12.81 15.07 -1.00
N GLY A 162 13.58 14.87 0.07
CA GLY A 162 14.33 13.65 0.32
C GLY A 162 13.44 12.41 0.38
N ALA A 163 12.31 12.49 1.09
CA ALA A 163 11.31 11.43 1.17
C ALA A 163 10.72 11.11 -0.22
N VAL A 164 10.42 12.10 -1.07
CA VAL A 164 10.02 11.86 -2.47
C VAL A 164 11.07 11.02 -3.21
N LEU A 165 12.34 11.40 -3.09
CA LEU A 165 13.43 10.66 -3.72
C LEU A 165 13.56 9.24 -3.14
N GLY A 166 13.49 9.10 -1.81
CA GLY A 166 13.50 7.81 -1.12
C GLY A 166 12.36 6.91 -1.58
N CYS A 167 11.14 7.44 -1.72
CA CYS A 167 9.97 6.71 -2.20
C CYS A 167 10.22 6.07 -3.57
N LEU A 168 10.70 6.92 -4.51
CA LEU A 168 10.91 6.56 -5.89
C LEU A 168 12.11 5.61 -6.04
N LEU A 169 13.26 5.94 -5.44
CA LEU A 169 14.46 5.10 -5.48
C LEU A 169 14.20 3.73 -4.88
N THR A 170 13.58 3.69 -3.69
CA THR A 170 13.34 2.45 -2.96
C THR A 170 12.36 1.55 -3.71
N SER A 171 11.26 2.10 -4.22
CA SER A 171 10.22 1.30 -4.86
C SER A 171 10.53 0.93 -6.31
N LEU A 172 11.20 1.80 -7.07
CA LEU A 172 11.48 1.57 -8.50
C LEU A 172 12.82 0.86 -8.74
N TRP A 173 13.79 0.99 -7.84
CA TRP A 173 15.13 0.44 -8.04
C TRP A 173 15.65 -0.42 -6.89
N LEU A 174 15.73 0.10 -5.66
CA LEU A 174 16.44 -0.62 -4.58
C LEU A 174 15.74 -1.93 -4.20
N LEU A 175 14.42 -1.91 -3.95
CA LEU A 175 13.68 -3.13 -3.61
C LEU A 175 13.67 -4.16 -4.76
N PRO A 176 13.35 -3.79 -6.02
CA PRO A 176 13.41 -4.74 -7.13
C PRO A 176 14.80 -5.36 -7.40
N SER A 177 15.88 -4.62 -7.15
CA SER A 177 17.25 -5.06 -7.51
C SER A 177 18.03 -5.69 -6.36
N LEU A 178 17.92 -5.14 -5.16
CA LEU A 178 18.70 -5.53 -3.98
C LEU A 178 17.90 -6.41 -3.01
N GLY A 179 16.57 -6.34 -3.02
CA GLY A 179 15.71 -6.96 -2.01
C GLY A 179 15.64 -6.17 -0.71
N HIS A 180 14.84 -6.65 0.24
CA HIS A 180 14.43 -5.91 1.44
C HIS A 180 15.60 -5.66 2.39
N ARG A 181 16.37 -6.70 2.73
CA ARG A 181 17.50 -6.59 3.68
C ARG A 181 18.59 -5.66 3.19
N GLN A 182 19.04 -5.79 1.94
CA GLN A 182 20.10 -4.97 1.38
C GLN A 182 19.66 -3.51 1.26
N THR A 183 18.41 -3.26 0.86
CA THR A 183 17.85 -1.91 0.84
C THR A 183 17.89 -1.26 2.23
N ASN A 184 17.55 -2.01 3.29
CA ASN A 184 17.69 -1.52 4.67
C ASN A 184 19.13 -1.13 5.01
N TRP A 185 20.12 -1.95 4.64
CA TRP A 185 21.53 -1.65 4.89
C TRP A 185 22.06 -0.44 4.12
N VAL A 186 21.54 -0.19 2.91
CA VAL A 186 21.86 1.06 2.17
C VAL A 186 21.39 2.27 2.97
N MET A 187 20.19 2.24 3.55
CA MET A 187 19.68 3.34 4.38
C MET A 187 20.51 3.53 5.66
N VAL A 188 20.90 2.42 6.31
CA VAL A 188 21.81 2.48 7.48
C VAL A 188 23.12 3.17 7.10
N GLY A 189 23.67 2.86 5.92
CA GLY A 189 24.86 3.53 5.40
C GLY A 189 24.66 5.04 5.20
N ILE A 190 23.50 5.45 4.67
CA ILE A 190 23.16 6.87 4.50
C ILE A 190 23.14 7.59 5.85
N ASP A 191 22.46 7.05 6.86
CA ASP A 191 22.37 7.66 8.20
C ASP A 191 23.76 7.82 8.84
N LEU A 192 24.61 6.80 8.75
CA LEU A 192 25.96 6.84 9.30
C LEU A 192 26.86 7.86 8.57
N VAL A 193 26.71 8.01 7.26
CA VAL A 193 27.42 9.05 6.48
C VAL A 193 26.94 10.44 6.87
N VAL A 194 25.64 10.63 7.05
CA VAL A 194 25.06 11.90 7.53
C VAL A 194 25.60 12.22 8.93
N ALA A 195 25.53 11.26 9.85
CA ALA A 195 26.03 11.40 11.21
C ALA A 195 27.52 11.79 11.25
N ALA A 196 28.37 11.07 10.51
CA ALA A 196 29.80 11.34 10.44
C ALA A 196 30.10 12.73 9.85
N SER A 197 29.39 13.12 8.79
CA SER A 197 29.56 14.42 8.14
C SER A 197 29.20 15.58 9.07
N LEU A 198 28.07 15.46 9.79
CA LEU A 198 27.63 16.49 10.73
C LEU A 198 28.51 16.54 11.99
N ALA A 199 28.97 15.40 12.50
CA ALA A 199 29.90 15.35 13.63
C ALA A 199 31.25 15.99 13.29
N ALA A 200 31.81 15.70 12.10
CA ALA A 200 33.06 16.30 11.64
C ALA A 200 32.99 17.82 11.54
N VAL A 201 31.85 18.34 11.08
CA VAL A 201 31.60 19.79 11.00
C VAL A 201 31.41 20.39 12.39
N ALA A 202 30.63 19.73 13.25
CA ALA A 202 30.41 20.19 14.61
C ALA A 202 31.69 20.25 15.44
N TRP A 203 32.64 19.33 15.24
CA TRP A 203 33.94 19.35 15.91
C TRP A 203 34.88 20.44 15.40
N ARG A 204 34.67 20.95 14.18
CA ARG A 204 35.46 22.04 13.59
C ARG A 204 34.91 23.43 13.90
N LEU A 205 33.68 23.53 14.39
CA LEU A 205 33.06 24.81 14.77
C LEU A 205 33.58 25.27 16.15
N PRO A 206 34.07 26.52 16.29
CA PRO A 206 34.48 27.08 17.58
C PRO A 206 33.37 27.02 18.63
N PRO A 207 33.68 26.73 19.92
CA PRO A 207 32.68 26.70 21.00
C PRO A 207 31.85 27.98 21.11
N ALA A 208 32.43 29.14 20.75
CA ALA A 208 31.76 30.44 20.76
C ALA A 208 30.66 30.62 19.70
N LEU A 209 30.63 29.78 18.65
CA LEU A 209 29.54 29.72 17.65
C LEU A 209 28.52 28.60 17.97
N GLN A 210 28.73 27.89 19.08
CA GLN A 210 27.88 26.79 19.55
C GLN A 210 27.11 27.16 20.81
N GLN A 211 27.40 28.29 21.44
CA GLN A 211 26.67 28.78 22.60
C GLN A 211 25.55 29.69 22.09
N PRO A 212 24.29 29.49 22.52
CA PRO A 212 23.34 30.57 22.52
C PRO A 212 23.94 31.65 23.42
N ASP A 213 24.10 32.87 22.93
CA ASP A 213 24.61 33.99 23.72
C ASP A 213 23.88 33.99 25.08
N GLU A 214 24.62 33.69 26.13
CA GLU A 214 24.22 34.05 27.48
C GLU A 214 24.12 35.57 27.42
N VAL A 215 22.89 36.09 27.48
CA VAL A 215 22.63 37.53 27.37
C VAL A 215 23.53 38.22 28.38
N ALA A 216 24.64 38.78 27.91
CA ALA A 216 25.44 39.68 28.71
C ALA A 216 24.46 40.75 29.19
N PRO A 217 24.37 41.01 30.51
CA PRO A 217 23.43 42.01 31.02
C PRO A 217 23.68 43.30 30.25
N ALA A 218 22.65 43.74 29.52
CA ALA A 218 22.73 44.92 28.68
C ALA A 218 23.27 46.08 29.53
N ALA A 219 24.29 46.77 29.01
CA ALA A 219 24.76 48.00 29.63
C ALA A 219 23.55 48.93 29.85
N PRO A 220 23.39 49.54 31.05
CA PRO A 220 22.25 50.38 31.33
C PRO A 220 22.35 51.64 30.44
N GLY A 221 21.57 51.71 29.35
CA GLY A 221 21.53 52.89 28.50
C GLY A 221 21.12 52.70 27.03
N SER A 222 21.06 51.48 26.48
CA SER A 222 20.53 51.26 25.13
C SER A 222 19.07 50.80 25.18
N ASP A 223 18.20 51.41 24.38
CA ASP A 223 16.78 51.11 24.14
C ASP A 223 16.22 49.87 24.86
N ALA A 224 15.22 50.10 25.72
CA ALA A 224 14.52 49.05 26.46
C ALA A 224 14.27 47.80 25.58
N PRO A 225 14.60 46.58 26.07
CA PRO A 225 14.47 45.38 25.27
C PRO A 225 13.04 45.27 24.75
N ARG A 226 12.86 45.32 23.42
CA ARG A 226 11.56 45.08 22.79
C ARG A 226 11.03 43.77 23.36
N PRO A 227 9.81 43.75 23.92
CA PRO A 227 9.25 42.52 24.47
C PRO A 227 9.27 41.46 23.36
N PRO A 228 9.64 40.20 23.68
CA PRO A 228 9.70 39.15 22.69
C PRO A 228 8.34 39.09 21.95
N PRO A 229 8.34 38.97 20.61
CA PRO A 229 7.11 38.99 19.84
C PRO A 229 6.17 37.90 20.36
N GLN A 230 5.02 38.32 20.88
CA GLN A 230 4.04 37.38 21.44
C GLN A 230 3.47 36.51 20.30
N PRO A 231 3.20 35.22 20.56
CA PRO A 231 2.58 34.36 19.58
C PRO A 231 1.22 34.94 19.18
N LEU A 232 0.97 35.00 17.86
CA LEU A 232 -0.26 35.55 17.30
C LEU A 232 -1.46 34.61 17.48
N LEU A 233 -1.20 33.33 17.75
CA LEU A 233 -2.20 32.30 18.01
C LEU A 233 -2.08 31.76 19.43
N SER A 234 -3.21 31.54 20.09
CA SER A 234 -3.21 30.87 21.38
C SER A 234 -2.72 29.42 21.24
N PRO A 235 -2.01 28.86 22.24
CA PRO A 235 -1.51 27.49 22.18
C PRO A 235 -2.62 26.44 21.96
N ARG A 236 -3.82 26.70 22.49
CA ARG A 236 -4.99 25.82 22.31
C ARG A 236 -5.48 25.82 20.87
N ILE A 237 -5.62 27.00 20.24
CA ILE A 237 -6.04 27.10 18.83
C ILE A 237 -5.00 26.45 17.93
N ALA A 238 -3.70 26.72 18.16
CA ALA A 238 -2.63 26.13 17.37
C ALA A 238 -2.61 24.59 17.48
N ALA A 239 -2.78 24.05 18.68
CA ALA A 239 -2.88 22.62 18.93
C ALA A 239 -4.08 21.98 18.20
N THR A 240 -5.27 22.60 18.28
CA THR A 240 -6.47 22.12 17.58
C THR A 240 -6.27 22.15 16.07
N LEU A 241 -5.75 23.25 15.52
CA LEU A 241 -5.47 23.35 14.08
C LEU A 241 -4.45 22.33 13.63
N ALA A 242 -3.39 22.07 14.41
CA ALA A 242 -2.39 21.05 14.09
C ALA A 242 -3.03 19.66 14.02
N LEU A 243 -3.80 19.29 15.05
CA LEU A 243 -4.52 18.01 15.12
C LEU A 243 -5.51 17.84 13.97
N VAL A 244 -6.39 18.82 13.76
CA VAL A 244 -7.44 18.72 12.73
C VAL A 244 -6.85 18.78 11.32
N SER A 245 -5.87 19.65 11.06
CA SER A 245 -5.22 19.70 9.75
C SER A 245 -4.48 18.40 9.42
N GLY A 246 -3.88 17.74 10.41
CA GLY A 246 -3.27 16.42 10.22
C GLY A 246 -4.28 15.33 9.92
N LEU A 247 -5.39 15.31 10.67
CA LEU A 247 -6.53 14.41 10.45
C LEU A 247 -7.10 14.54 9.04
N LEU A 248 -7.37 15.78 8.62
CA LEU A 248 -7.89 16.03 7.28
C LEU A 248 -6.85 15.72 6.21
N ALA A 249 -5.57 16.00 6.45
CA ALA A 249 -4.52 15.82 5.46
C ALA A 249 -4.33 14.35 5.07
N ILE A 250 -4.12 13.50 6.08
CA ILE A 250 -3.95 12.06 5.86
C ILE A 250 -5.29 11.40 5.49
N GLY A 251 -6.42 11.89 6.01
CA GLY A 251 -7.74 11.42 5.58
C GLY A 251 -7.95 11.61 4.07
N VAL A 252 -7.66 12.81 3.56
CA VAL A 252 -7.74 13.10 2.11
C VAL A 252 -6.73 12.27 1.32
N GLU A 253 -5.50 12.11 1.81
CA GLU A 253 -4.47 11.27 1.17
C GLU A 253 -4.94 9.80 1.02
N VAL A 254 -5.54 9.23 2.06
CA VAL A 254 -6.10 7.87 2.02
C VAL A 254 -7.21 7.77 0.97
N LEU A 255 -8.13 8.74 0.92
CA LEU A 255 -9.20 8.75 -0.07
C LEU A 255 -8.67 8.92 -1.51
N TRP A 256 -7.67 9.77 -1.73
CA TRP A 256 -7.02 9.92 -3.04
C TRP A 256 -6.29 8.66 -3.48
N THR A 257 -5.55 8.02 -2.59
CA THR A 257 -4.89 6.74 -2.86
C THR A 257 -5.92 5.67 -3.26
N ARG A 258 -7.08 5.68 -2.62
CA ARG A 258 -8.21 4.80 -2.97
C ARG A 258 -8.82 5.16 -4.32
N ALA A 259 -9.10 6.44 -4.60
CA ALA A 259 -9.61 6.90 -5.89
C ALA A 259 -8.68 6.50 -7.05
N LEU A 260 -7.38 6.71 -6.88
CA LEU A 260 -6.36 6.34 -7.87
C LEU A 260 -6.24 4.83 -8.04
N SER A 261 -6.38 4.04 -6.97
CA SER A 261 -6.39 2.57 -7.03
C SER A 261 -7.60 1.99 -7.76
N LEU A 262 -8.69 2.77 -7.93
CA LEU A 262 -9.85 2.37 -8.73
C LEU A 262 -9.69 2.76 -10.21
N SER A 263 -8.88 3.79 -10.49
CA SER A 263 -8.57 4.27 -11.86
C SER A 263 -7.39 3.54 -12.50
N PHE A 264 -6.40 3.14 -11.71
CA PHE A 264 -5.16 2.51 -12.16
C PHE A 264 -4.95 1.13 -11.53
N PRO A 265 -4.23 0.20 -12.19
CA PRO A 265 -3.86 -1.08 -11.61
C PRO A 265 -3.20 -0.94 -10.23
N ALA A 266 -3.78 -1.58 -9.22
CA ALA A 266 -3.20 -1.66 -7.89
C ALA A 266 -1.89 -2.47 -7.94
N THR A 267 -0.75 -1.76 -7.93
CA THR A 267 0.60 -2.33 -8.01
C THR A 267 1.52 -1.55 -7.09
N VAL A 268 2.61 -2.18 -6.61
CA VAL A 268 3.58 -1.54 -5.71
C VAL A 268 4.18 -0.24 -6.27
N TYR A 269 4.30 -0.14 -7.60
CA TYR A 269 4.83 1.05 -8.28
C TYR A 269 3.83 2.20 -8.34
N VAL A 270 2.55 1.90 -8.58
CA VAL A 270 1.50 2.91 -8.61
C VAL A 270 1.35 3.53 -7.22
N PHE A 271 1.35 2.73 -6.15
CA PHE A 271 1.34 3.26 -4.78
C PHE A 271 2.53 4.20 -4.51
N ALA A 272 3.74 3.81 -4.91
CA ALA A 272 4.93 4.63 -4.70
C ALA A 272 4.88 5.97 -5.45
N VAL A 273 4.45 5.96 -6.72
CA VAL A 273 4.40 7.18 -7.53
C VAL A 273 3.28 8.12 -7.09
N VAL A 274 2.14 7.59 -6.65
CA VAL A 274 1.06 8.39 -6.06
C VAL A 274 1.51 9.05 -4.75
N LEU A 275 2.16 8.29 -3.87
CA LEU A 275 2.72 8.82 -2.63
C LEU A 275 3.80 9.88 -2.91
N ALA A 276 4.69 9.63 -3.88
CA ALA A 276 5.69 10.60 -4.31
C ALA A 276 5.07 11.88 -4.87
N ALA A 277 3.97 11.79 -5.63
CA ALA A 277 3.24 12.95 -6.13
C ALA A 277 2.63 13.79 -5.00
N TYR A 278 2.05 13.14 -3.98
CA TYR A 278 1.54 13.81 -2.79
C TYR A 278 2.65 14.56 -2.05
N LEU A 279 3.73 13.84 -1.71
CA LEU A 279 4.87 14.38 -0.97
C LEU A 279 5.61 15.48 -1.76
N PHE A 280 5.64 15.39 -3.09
CA PHE A 280 6.25 16.43 -3.93
C PHE A 280 5.52 17.76 -3.77
N GLY A 281 4.19 17.76 -3.77
CA GLY A 281 3.42 18.97 -3.51
C GLY A 281 3.66 19.52 -2.11
N VAL A 282 3.68 18.65 -1.09
CA VAL A 282 3.99 19.05 0.30
C VAL A 282 5.38 19.68 0.41
N ALA A 283 6.40 19.06 -0.18
CA ALA A 283 7.78 19.57 -0.20
C ALA A 283 7.86 20.94 -0.89
N LEU A 284 7.25 21.06 -2.08
CA LEU A 284 7.25 22.31 -2.84
C LEU A 284 6.51 23.43 -2.07
N GLY A 285 5.36 23.11 -1.48
CA GLY A 285 4.59 24.02 -0.62
C GLY A 285 5.40 24.56 0.55
N ALA A 286 6.08 23.67 1.27
CA ALA A 286 6.99 24.04 2.35
C ALA A 286 8.10 24.96 1.83
N LEU A 287 8.80 24.60 0.75
CA LEU A 287 9.90 25.40 0.19
C LEU A 287 9.48 26.77 -0.36
N LEU A 288 8.22 26.94 -0.77
CA LEU A 288 7.65 28.22 -1.23
C LEU A 288 7.22 29.12 -0.06
N THR A 289 6.98 28.55 1.12
CA THR A 289 6.48 29.28 2.30
C THR A 289 7.32 30.50 2.69
N PRO A 290 8.67 30.45 2.71
CA PRO A 290 9.51 31.61 3.02
C PRO A 290 9.28 32.81 2.09
N ARG A 291 8.98 32.54 0.81
CA ARG A 291 8.71 33.61 -0.17
C ARG A 291 7.33 34.22 0.04
N LEU A 292 6.34 33.38 0.35
CA LEU A 292 4.96 33.81 0.58
C LEU A 292 4.82 34.59 1.90
N SER A 293 5.42 34.10 2.99
CA SER A 293 5.35 34.70 4.33
C SER A 293 6.03 36.06 4.44
N ARG A 294 6.97 36.38 3.52
CA ARG A 294 7.60 37.70 3.40
C ARG A 294 6.72 38.71 2.65
N ARG A 295 5.86 38.24 1.75
CA ARG A 295 4.99 39.09 0.92
C ARG A 295 3.61 39.29 1.52
N LEU A 296 3.13 38.31 2.28
CA LEU A 296 1.77 38.24 2.81
C LEU A 296 1.78 38.05 4.32
N ALA A 297 0.79 38.61 5.01
CA ALA A 297 0.63 38.39 6.43
C ALA A 297 0.36 36.90 6.74
N ARG A 298 1.06 36.36 7.75
CA ARG A 298 1.11 34.91 8.05
C ARG A 298 -0.27 34.30 8.38
N ALA A 299 -1.09 34.98 9.18
CA ALA A 299 -2.41 34.48 9.60
C ALA A 299 -3.45 34.40 8.46
N PRO A 300 -3.70 35.47 7.66
CA PRO A 300 -4.61 35.37 6.51
C PRO A 300 -4.07 34.45 5.42
N LEU A 301 -2.74 34.35 5.27
CA LEU A 301 -2.13 33.34 4.39
C LEU A 301 -2.50 31.92 4.83
N LEU A 302 -2.35 31.59 6.11
CA LEU A 302 -2.74 30.26 6.65
C LEU A 302 -4.23 29.95 6.40
N ALA A 303 -5.11 30.92 6.66
CA ALA A 303 -6.55 30.78 6.37
C ALA A 303 -6.82 30.54 4.87
N GLY A 304 -6.16 31.31 4.00
CA GLY A 304 -6.24 31.14 2.55
C GLY A 304 -5.77 29.76 2.09
N LEU A 305 -4.70 29.22 2.69
CA LEU A 305 -4.19 27.88 2.36
C LEU A 305 -5.16 26.77 2.75
N TYR A 306 -5.83 26.85 3.91
CA TYR A 306 -6.86 25.88 4.28
C TYR A 306 -8.06 25.94 3.34
N ALA A 307 -8.53 27.14 2.99
CA ALA A 307 -9.62 27.31 2.04
C ALA A 307 -9.26 26.78 0.64
N PHE A 308 -8.05 27.09 0.16
CA PHE A 308 -7.52 26.61 -1.11
C PHE A 308 -7.38 25.08 -1.13
N THR A 309 -6.94 24.49 -0.02
CA THR A 309 -6.87 23.03 0.13
C THR A 309 -8.25 22.41 -0.04
N GLY A 310 -9.26 22.90 0.69
CA GLY A 310 -10.63 22.38 0.61
C GLY A 310 -11.23 22.49 -0.80
N LEU A 311 -11.07 23.65 -1.45
CA LEU A 311 -11.50 23.83 -2.84
C LEU A 311 -10.77 22.88 -3.80
N GLY A 312 -9.45 22.76 -3.66
CA GLY A 312 -8.65 21.86 -4.49
C GLY A 312 -9.03 20.39 -4.31
N VAL A 313 -9.42 19.96 -3.09
CA VAL A 313 -9.92 18.60 -2.86
C VAL A 313 -11.24 18.37 -3.60
N LEU A 314 -12.18 19.31 -3.57
CA LEU A 314 -13.42 19.21 -4.36
C LEU A 314 -13.14 19.13 -5.87
N LEU A 315 -12.24 19.97 -6.36
CA LEU A 315 -11.85 19.97 -7.77
C LEU A 315 -11.14 18.67 -8.17
N SER A 316 -10.30 18.12 -7.29
CA SER A 316 -9.61 16.85 -7.54
C SER A 316 -10.59 15.69 -7.76
N ALA A 317 -11.68 15.64 -6.98
CA ALA A 317 -12.73 14.62 -7.11
C ALA A 317 -13.38 14.62 -8.51
N LEU A 318 -13.47 15.78 -9.15
CA LEU A 318 -13.96 15.93 -10.53
C LEU A 318 -12.88 15.69 -11.58
N ALA A 319 -11.64 16.03 -11.25
CA ALA A 319 -10.52 15.92 -12.16
C ALA A 319 -10.09 14.46 -12.35
N PHE A 320 -10.07 13.63 -11.30
CA PHE A 320 -9.51 12.27 -11.36
C PHE A 320 -10.08 11.40 -12.50
N PRO A 321 -11.41 11.24 -12.66
CA PRO A 321 -11.93 10.39 -13.72
C PRO A 321 -11.53 10.91 -15.10
N ARG A 322 -11.61 12.22 -15.31
CA ARG A 322 -11.28 12.87 -16.60
C ARG A 322 -9.80 12.79 -16.93
N LEU A 323 -8.93 12.98 -15.94
CA LEU A 323 -7.48 12.88 -16.11
C LEU A 323 -7.05 11.43 -16.37
N ALA A 324 -7.69 10.46 -15.70
CA ALA A 324 -7.48 9.04 -15.98
C ALA A 324 -7.94 8.68 -17.39
N ASP A 325 -9.14 9.14 -17.80
CA ASP A 325 -9.67 8.93 -19.16
C ASP A 325 -8.74 9.53 -20.21
N ALA A 326 -8.27 10.75 -20.00
CA ALA A 326 -7.31 11.41 -20.89
C ALA A 326 -6.01 10.60 -21.01
N PHE A 327 -5.47 10.10 -19.89
CA PHE A 327 -4.28 9.26 -19.90
C PHE A 327 -4.51 7.95 -20.67
N TYR A 328 -5.61 7.24 -20.41
CA TYR A 328 -5.94 6.03 -21.17
C TYR A 328 -6.22 6.33 -22.65
N GLY A 329 -6.73 7.51 -22.98
CA GLY A 329 -6.84 8.00 -24.35
C GLY A 329 -5.48 8.15 -25.04
N LEU A 330 -4.46 8.64 -24.32
CA LEU A 330 -3.08 8.70 -24.81
C LEU A 330 -2.48 7.30 -25.01
N VAL A 331 -2.75 6.36 -24.09
CA VAL A 331 -2.36 4.95 -24.24
C VAL A 331 -3.02 4.33 -25.46
N ALA A 332 -4.33 4.52 -25.63
CA ALA A 332 -5.08 3.99 -26.77
C ALA A 332 -4.63 4.57 -28.11
N ALA A 333 -4.19 5.84 -28.11
CA ALA A 333 -3.62 6.51 -29.28
C ALA A 333 -2.15 6.13 -29.56
N GLY A 334 -1.56 5.18 -28.82
CA GLY A 334 -0.17 4.76 -28.99
C GLY A 334 0.87 5.80 -28.55
N ARG A 335 0.48 6.85 -27.81
CA ARG A 335 1.42 7.88 -27.33
C ARG A 335 2.21 7.46 -26.08
N VAL A 336 1.78 6.38 -25.44
CA VAL A 336 2.44 5.78 -24.28
C VAL A 336 2.77 4.34 -24.63
N GLU A 337 4.03 4.08 -24.99
CA GLU A 337 4.45 2.75 -25.48
C GLU A 337 5.47 2.06 -24.53
N SER A 338 5.97 2.78 -23.53
CA SER A 338 7.01 2.32 -22.62
C SER A 338 6.52 2.22 -21.17
N TRP A 339 7.21 1.39 -20.39
CA TRP A 339 7.02 1.30 -18.94
C TRP A 339 7.22 2.66 -18.25
N GLN A 340 8.23 3.41 -18.67
CA GLN A 340 8.54 4.73 -18.16
C GLN A 340 7.41 5.72 -18.48
N GLY A 341 6.87 5.67 -19.70
CA GLY A 341 5.72 6.49 -20.09
C GLY A 341 4.47 6.13 -19.30
N TRP A 342 4.25 4.84 -19.02
CA TRP A 342 3.12 4.38 -18.21
C TRP A 342 3.19 4.90 -16.77
N ILE A 343 4.30 4.67 -16.09
CA ILE A 343 4.49 5.10 -14.70
C ILE A 343 4.57 6.62 -14.59
N GLY A 344 5.29 7.28 -15.51
CA GLY A 344 5.40 8.73 -15.57
C GLY A 344 4.05 9.41 -15.84
N GLY A 345 3.22 8.82 -16.70
CA GLY A 345 1.88 9.32 -16.97
C GLY A 345 0.94 9.19 -15.77
N ILE A 346 0.97 8.07 -15.06
CA ILE A 346 0.23 7.92 -13.78
C ILE A 346 0.69 8.96 -12.75
N GLY A 347 2.00 9.18 -12.64
CA GLY A 347 2.57 10.21 -11.77
C GLY A 347 2.13 11.62 -12.13
N LEU A 348 2.15 11.95 -13.43
CA LEU A 348 1.71 13.26 -13.92
C LEU A 348 0.20 13.47 -13.71
N THR A 349 -0.62 12.45 -13.96
CA THR A 349 -2.06 12.48 -13.68
C THR A 349 -2.32 12.71 -12.18
N SER A 350 -1.56 12.02 -11.31
CA SER A 350 -1.68 12.16 -9.86
C SER A 350 -1.25 13.56 -9.40
N LEU A 351 -0.12 14.06 -9.90
CA LEU A 351 0.36 15.42 -9.65
C LEU A 351 -0.66 16.46 -10.12
N ALA A 352 -1.19 16.35 -11.32
CA ALA A 352 -2.17 17.30 -11.86
C ALA A 352 -3.42 17.40 -10.98
N ALA A 353 -3.86 16.29 -10.40
CA ALA A 353 -5.04 16.26 -9.53
C ALA A 353 -4.75 16.75 -8.10
N MET A 354 -3.56 16.46 -7.56
CA MET A 354 -3.27 16.63 -6.12
C MET A 354 -2.38 17.84 -5.81
N LEU A 355 -1.58 18.33 -6.77
CA LEU A 355 -0.57 19.35 -6.56
C LEU A 355 -1.12 20.67 -5.97
N PRO A 356 -2.27 21.22 -6.42
CA PRO A 356 -2.79 22.45 -5.84
C PRO A 356 -3.03 22.33 -4.33
N SER A 357 -3.77 21.31 -3.90
CA SER A 357 -4.07 21.09 -2.48
C SER A 357 -2.82 20.74 -1.68
N THR A 358 -1.98 19.83 -2.17
CA THR A 358 -0.78 19.38 -1.45
C THR A 358 0.26 20.48 -1.28
N LEU A 359 0.39 21.39 -2.25
CA LEU A 359 1.20 22.60 -2.11
C LEU A 359 0.71 23.47 -0.94
N ALA A 360 -0.60 23.67 -0.82
CA ALA A 360 -1.13 24.44 0.30
C ALA A 360 -0.98 23.72 1.65
N MET A 361 -1.17 22.40 1.67
CA MET A 361 -0.96 21.56 2.87
C MET A 361 0.49 21.64 3.36
N GLY A 362 1.47 21.58 2.43
CA GLY A 362 2.88 21.70 2.75
C GLY A 362 3.28 23.05 3.34
N ALA A 363 2.61 24.12 2.93
CA ALA A 363 2.86 25.46 3.46
C ALA A 363 2.20 25.71 4.82
N ALA A 364 1.09 25.03 5.13
CA ALA A 364 0.27 25.31 6.30
C ALA A 364 0.98 25.01 7.64
N LEU A 365 1.67 23.86 7.76
CA LEU A 365 2.29 23.46 9.04
C LEU A 365 3.47 24.38 9.45
N PRO A 366 4.44 24.73 8.57
CA PRO A 366 5.49 25.67 8.92
C PRO A 366 4.95 27.06 9.32
N LEU A 367 3.89 27.54 8.66
CA LEU A 367 3.22 28.79 9.02
C LEU A 367 2.54 28.70 10.39
N LEU A 368 1.85 27.59 10.66
CA LEU A 368 1.20 27.36 11.94
C LEU A 368 2.23 27.34 13.09
N ILE A 369 3.35 26.66 12.90
CA ILE A 369 4.46 26.64 13.87
C ILE A 369 4.98 28.06 14.10
N GLY A 370 5.27 28.82 13.05
CA GLY A 370 5.78 30.19 13.20
C GLY A 370 4.78 31.20 13.78
N LEU A 371 3.47 30.96 13.67
CA LEU A 371 2.42 31.78 14.30
C LEU A 371 2.24 31.47 15.80
N ALA A 372 2.59 30.24 16.20
CA ALA A 372 2.38 29.73 17.55
C ALA A 372 3.65 29.71 18.41
N SER A 373 4.84 29.82 17.80
CA SER A 373 6.13 29.70 18.51
C SER A 373 6.54 31.00 19.19
N PRO A 374 6.70 30.98 20.54
CA PRO A 374 7.48 32.00 21.25
C PRO A 374 8.96 31.95 20.82
N ALA A 375 9.65 33.07 20.92
CA ALA A 375 11.05 33.20 20.47
C ALA A 375 12.01 32.20 21.15
N ASP A 376 11.74 31.85 22.41
CA ASP A 376 12.53 31.00 23.33
C ASP A 376 12.13 29.51 23.32
N GLN A 377 11.00 29.14 22.68
CA GLN A 377 10.43 27.79 22.75
C GLN A 377 10.22 27.14 21.38
N ARG A 378 11.07 27.46 20.41
CA ARG A 378 10.96 27.01 19.01
C ARG A 378 10.94 25.49 18.88
N SER A 379 11.93 24.78 19.44
CA SER A 379 12.02 23.31 19.36
C SER A 379 10.83 22.60 20.00
N SER A 380 10.45 23.00 21.22
CA SER A 380 9.32 22.39 21.95
C SER A 380 7.97 22.67 21.28
N THR A 381 7.76 23.88 20.75
CA THR A 381 6.52 24.22 20.02
C THR A 381 6.42 23.46 18.70
N ALA A 382 7.52 23.43 17.93
CA ALA A 382 7.61 22.66 16.68
C ALA A 382 7.35 21.16 16.94
N GLY A 383 8.02 20.58 17.94
CA GLY A 383 7.82 19.19 18.35
C GLY A 383 6.38 18.89 18.78
N ARG A 384 5.76 19.75 19.60
CA ARG A 384 4.37 19.57 20.07
C ARG A 384 3.35 19.67 18.93
N LEU A 385 3.47 20.67 18.06
CA LEU A 385 2.52 20.85 16.95
C LEU A 385 2.70 19.75 15.89
N TYR A 386 3.93 19.34 15.58
CA TYR A 386 4.18 18.19 14.72
C TYR A 386 3.61 16.90 15.33
N THR A 387 3.81 16.66 16.63
CA THR A 387 3.20 15.52 17.35
C THR A 387 1.69 15.48 17.16
N LEU A 388 1.01 16.61 17.41
CA LEU A 388 -0.45 16.69 17.26
C LEU A 388 -0.88 16.50 15.81
N ASN A 389 -0.14 17.03 14.85
CA ASN A 389 -0.41 16.84 13.44
C ASN A 389 -0.28 15.37 13.02
N VAL A 390 0.77 14.69 13.47
CA VAL A 390 0.98 13.26 13.22
C VAL A 390 -0.11 12.41 13.88
N LEU A 391 -0.45 12.66 15.15
CA LEU A 391 -1.55 11.97 15.83
C LEU A 391 -2.90 12.20 15.14
N GLY A 392 -3.13 13.44 14.70
CA GLY A 392 -4.26 13.79 13.85
C GLY A 392 -4.29 12.90 12.60
N GLY A 393 -3.15 12.78 11.91
CA GLY A 393 -2.98 11.91 10.75
C GLY A 393 -3.28 10.44 11.02
N VAL A 394 -2.83 9.89 12.15
CA VAL A 394 -3.17 8.53 12.60
C VAL A 394 -4.70 8.38 12.70
N ILE A 395 -5.35 9.29 13.43
CA ILE A 395 -6.82 9.28 13.61
C ILE A 395 -7.50 9.42 12.24
N GLY A 396 -7.03 10.32 11.39
CA GLY A 396 -7.57 10.56 10.05
C GLY A 396 -7.48 9.35 9.14
N SER A 397 -6.35 8.62 9.16
CA SER A 397 -6.16 7.40 8.36
C SER A 397 -7.11 6.28 8.79
N LEU A 398 -7.23 6.04 10.10
CA LEU A 398 -8.05 4.97 10.68
C LEU A 398 -9.54 5.29 10.54
N MET A 399 -9.94 6.52 10.87
CA MET A 399 -11.33 6.99 10.70
C MET A 399 -11.74 6.92 9.23
N THR A 400 -10.92 7.44 8.32
CA THR A 400 -11.25 7.43 6.89
C THR A 400 -11.44 6.01 6.36
N THR A 401 -10.54 5.08 6.72
CA THR A 401 -10.54 3.70 6.21
C THR A 401 -11.67 2.85 6.81
N PHE A 402 -11.90 2.94 8.12
CA PHE A 402 -12.79 2.02 8.84
C PHE A 402 -14.19 2.57 9.14
N THR A 403 -14.36 3.90 9.15
CA THR A 403 -15.65 4.51 9.50
C THR A 403 -16.22 5.38 8.39
N LEU A 404 -15.47 6.38 7.90
CA LEU A 404 -16.00 7.37 6.96
C LEU A 404 -16.33 6.73 5.60
N MET A 405 -15.35 6.08 4.95
CA MET A 405 -15.56 5.48 3.63
C MET A 405 -16.61 4.35 3.67
N PRO A 406 -16.58 3.39 4.62
CA PRO A 406 -17.61 2.34 4.67
C PRO A 406 -19.04 2.84 4.97
N ALA A 407 -19.18 4.03 5.57
CA ALA A 407 -20.46 4.62 5.93
C ALA A 407 -21.09 5.43 4.78
N VAL A 408 -20.31 6.29 4.11
CA VAL A 408 -20.84 7.23 3.11
C VAL A 408 -20.28 7.02 1.69
N GLY A 409 -19.30 6.12 1.51
CA GLY A 409 -18.62 5.89 0.24
C GLY A 409 -17.49 6.89 -0.04
N LEU A 410 -16.72 6.63 -1.11
CA LEU A 410 -15.53 7.40 -1.46
C LEU A 410 -15.82 8.89 -1.78
N SER A 411 -16.72 9.18 -2.71
CA SER A 411 -16.97 10.56 -3.17
C SER A 411 -17.56 11.47 -2.08
N PRO A 412 -18.59 11.02 -1.31
CA PRO A 412 -19.12 11.82 -0.21
C PRO A 412 -18.09 12.02 0.92
N ALA A 413 -17.26 11.01 1.20
CA ALA A 413 -16.16 11.15 2.18
C ALA A 413 -15.17 12.26 1.78
N LEU A 414 -14.78 12.33 0.50
CA LEU A 414 -13.92 13.41 -0.01
C LEU A 414 -14.58 14.78 0.14
N GLY A 415 -15.87 14.88 -0.18
CA GLY A 415 -16.66 16.10 -0.01
C GLY A 415 -16.73 16.58 1.44
N LEU A 416 -16.94 15.66 2.39
CA LEU A 416 -16.97 15.97 3.83
C LEU A 416 -15.62 16.48 4.33
N LEU A 417 -14.50 15.83 3.98
CA LEU A 417 -13.17 16.29 4.39
C LEU A 417 -12.81 17.64 3.75
N ALA A 418 -13.24 17.88 2.51
CA ALA A 418 -13.06 19.17 1.86
C ALA A 418 -13.85 20.29 2.56
N CYS A 419 -15.11 20.03 2.94
CA CYS A 419 -15.91 20.98 3.71
C CYS A 419 -15.30 21.27 5.08
N ALA A 420 -14.73 20.25 5.74
CA ALA A 420 -14.01 20.43 7.00
C ALA A 420 -12.77 21.33 6.83
N TYR A 421 -12.03 21.22 5.71
CA TYR A 421 -10.94 22.14 5.39
C TYR A 421 -11.43 23.58 5.20
N LEU A 422 -12.55 23.77 4.48
CA LEU A 422 -13.16 25.09 4.27
C LEU A 422 -13.68 25.73 5.57
N ALA A 423 -13.94 24.93 6.61
CA ALA A 423 -14.34 25.41 7.92
C ALA A 423 -13.17 25.85 8.81
N LEU A 424 -11.93 25.35 8.59
CA LEU A 424 -10.77 25.70 9.43
C LEU A 424 -10.45 27.21 9.53
N PRO A 425 -10.60 28.03 8.47
CA PRO A 425 -10.43 29.48 8.55
C PRO A 425 -11.27 30.16 9.64
N LEU A 426 -12.44 29.60 10.00
CA LEU A 426 -13.30 30.11 11.08
C LEU A 426 -12.60 30.13 12.43
N GLY A 427 -11.77 29.12 12.70
CA GLY A 427 -11.03 29.01 13.95
C GLY A 427 -9.90 30.03 14.09
N LEU A 428 -9.53 30.71 13.01
CA LEU A 428 -8.49 31.75 12.97
C LEU A 428 -9.06 33.16 13.13
N SER A 429 -10.38 33.34 13.00
CA SER A 429 -11.03 34.65 13.18
C SER A 429 -11.34 34.95 14.66
N ARG A 430 -11.06 36.19 15.11
CA ARG A 430 -11.58 36.76 16.38
C ARG A 430 -13.12 36.65 16.42
N PRO A 431 -13.77 36.64 17.61
CA PRO A 431 -15.22 36.46 17.74
C PRO A 431 -15.97 37.30 16.70
N LEU A 432 -16.70 36.60 15.84
CA LEU A 432 -17.25 37.12 14.59
C LEU A 432 -18.51 37.93 14.85
N SER A 433 -18.68 39.03 14.10
CA SER A 433 -19.99 39.69 13.98
C SER A 433 -20.97 38.80 13.21
N LEU A 434 -22.26 38.85 13.58
CA LEU A 434 -23.35 38.01 13.05
C LEU A 434 -23.34 37.91 11.51
N ARG A 435 -23.02 39.01 10.80
CA ARG A 435 -22.97 39.07 9.33
C ARG A 435 -21.90 38.16 8.70
N ARG A 436 -20.73 38.02 9.32
CA ARG A 436 -19.66 37.16 8.78
C ARG A 436 -19.93 35.68 9.06
N GLY A 437 -20.58 35.37 10.19
CA GLY A 437 -21.06 34.02 10.49
C GLY A 437 -22.08 33.52 9.46
N VAL A 438 -22.99 34.39 9.00
CA VAL A 438 -23.94 34.06 7.93
C VAL A 438 -23.22 33.80 6.60
N VAL A 439 -22.28 34.65 6.18
CA VAL A 439 -21.53 34.45 4.91
C VAL A 439 -20.76 33.12 4.93
N LEU A 440 -20.15 32.75 6.06
CA LEU A 440 -19.43 31.50 6.19
C LEU A 440 -20.36 30.28 6.30
N ALA A 441 -21.50 30.39 6.97
CA ALA A 441 -22.54 29.36 6.97
C ALA A 441 -23.10 29.16 5.55
N SER A 442 -23.28 30.24 4.79
CA SER A 442 -23.70 30.19 3.38
C SER A 442 -22.62 29.60 2.49
N ALA A 443 -21.34 29.94 2.70
CA ALA A 443 -20.23 29.35 1.94
C ALA A 443 -20.05 27.85 2.25
N LEU A 444 -20.21 27.45 3.51
CA LEU A 444 -20.22 26.06 3.94
C LEU A 444 -21.43 25.31 3.37
N ALA A 445 -22.63 25.90 3.42
CA ALA A 445 -23.83 25.33 2.82
C ALA A 445 -23.70 25.20 1.28
N LEU A 446 -23.09 26.19 0.62
CA LEU A 446 -22.81 26.15 -0.81
C LEU A 446 -21.74 25.09 -1.14
N ALA A 447 -20.71 24.94 -0.30
CA ALA A 447 -19.71 23.89 -0.44
C ALA A 447 -20.30 22.48 -0.23
N LEU A 448 -21.20 22.32 0.75
CA LEU A 448 -21.94 21.08 0.99
C LEU A 448 -22.91 20.78 -0.16
N ALA A 449 -23.61 21.78 -0.67
CA ALA A 449 -24.49 21.65 -1.84
C ALA A 449 -23.69 21.31 -3.10
N ALA A 450 -22.52 21.93 -3.30
CA ALA A 450 -21.59 21.59 -4.37
C ALA A 450 -21.06 20.17 -4.20
N ALA A 451 -20.61 19.75 -3.02
CA ALA A 451 -20.18 18.38 -2.76
C ALA A 451 -21.29 17.36 -3.06
N GLY A 452 -22.54 17.66 -2.68
CA GLY A 452 -23.72 16.86 -3.02
C GLY A 452 -24.01 16.80 -4.52
N ALA A 453 -24.03 17.94 -5.21
CA ALA A 453 -24.25 18.01 -6.66
C ALA A 453 -23.12 17.31 -7.45
N LEU A 454 -21.88 17.48 -7.02
CA LEU A 454 -20.70 16.86 -7.62
C LEU A 454 -20.65 15.34 -7.36
N SER A 455 -21.23 14.85 -6.26
CA SER A 455 -21.37 13.41 -6.03
C SER A 455 -22.32 12.72 -7.02
N GLY A 456 -23.30 13.45 -7.58
CA GLY A 456 -24.16 12.97 -8.67
C GLY A 456 -23.53 13.09 -10.07
N LEU A 457 -22.44 13.86 -10.21
CA LEU A 457 -21.71 14.09 -11.47
C LEU A 457 -20.38 13.31 -11.54
N ALA A 458 -19.86 12.83 -10.40
CA ALA A 458 -18.76 11.91 -10.38
C ALA A 458 -19.23 10.64 -11.10
N PRO A 459 -18.61 10.26 -12.24
CA PRO A 459 -18.89 8.97 -12.84
C PRO A 459 -18.67 7.95 -11.74
N GLU A 460 -19.68 7.14 -11.44
CA GLU A 460 -19.48 5.88 -10.73
C GLU A 460 -18.23 5.26 -11.37
N VAL A 461 -17.19 4.97 -10.58
CA VAL A 461 -15.92 4.48 -11.12
C VAL A 461 -16.18 3.07 -11.66
N ASP A 462 -16.78 3.00 -12.84
CA ASP A 462 -16.95 1.82 -13.66
C ASP A 462 -15.90 1.90 -14.77
N PRO A 463 -14.72 1.31 -14.56
CA PRO A 463 -13.68 1.31 -15.58
C PRO A 463 -13.99 0.37 -16.75
N ASP A 464 -15.10 -0.38 -16.73
CA ASP A 464 -15.57 -1.08 -17.94
C ASP A 464 -16.58 -0.23 -18.72
N ARG A 465 -16.21 1.01 -19.07
CA ARG A 465 -16.93 1.88 -20.01
C ARG A 465 -17.02 1.33 -21.45
N ALA A 466 -16.97 0.01 -21.62
CA ALA A 466 -17.33 -0.61 -22.88
C ALA A 466 -18.86 -0.56 -23.02
N PRO A 467 -19.40 0.10 -24.07
CA PRO A 467 -20.82 0.00 -24.39
C PRO A 467 -21.12 -1.47 -24.71
N GLY A 468 -21.75 -2.15 -23.78
CA GLY A 468 -22.16 -3.53 -23.89
C GLY A 468 -23.59 -3.67 -23.39
N PRO A 469 -24.35 -4.65 -23.90
CA PRO A 469 -25.79 -4.77 -23.68
C PRO A 469 -26.11 -4.75 -22.19
N GLN A 470 -27.06 -3.87 -21.81
CA GLN A 470 -27.67 -3.65 -20.49
C GLN A 470 -27.05 -4.48 -19.35
N ARG A 471 -25.95 -3.98 -18.78
CA ARG A 471 -25.39 -4.53 -17.53
C ARG A 471 -26.15 -3.93 -16.36
N ARG A 472 -26.70 -4.78 -15.49
CA ARG A 472 -27.40 -4.33 -14.28
C ARG A 472 -26.46 -4.44 -13.09
N LEU A 473 -26.18 -3.33 -12.42
CA LEU A 473 -25.50 -3.33 -11.12
C LEU A 473 -26.44 -3.91 -10.06
N LEU A 474 -26.02 -4.99 -9.40
CA LEU A 474 -26.80 -5.65 -8.35
C LEU A 474 -26.35 -5.25 -6.94
N TYR A 475 -25.08 -4.91 -6.80
CA TYR A 475 -24.44 -4.55 -5.54
C TYR A 475 -23.20 -3.73 -5.83
N ALA A 476 -23.02 -2.63 -5.10
CA ALA A 476 -21.76 -1.91 -5.01
C ALA A 476 -21.59 -1.41 -3.58
N ARG A 477 -20.42 -1.63 -2.99
CA ARG A 477 -20.10 -1.09 -1.67
C ARG A 477 -18.61 -0.84 -1.51
N ASP A 478 -18.27 0.31 -0.95
CA ASP A 478 -16.95 0.58 -0.41
C ASP A 478 -16.83 -0.05 0.99
N SER A 479 -15.81 -0.88 1.18
CA SER A 479 -15.45 -1.46 2.46
C SER A 479 -14.01 -1.11 2.81
N ALA A 480 -13.63 -1.31 4.07
CA ALA A 480 -12.22 -1.19 4.47
C ALA A 480 -11.31 -2.16 3.69
N SER A 481 -11.86 -3.29 3.21
CA SER A 481 -11.12 -4.31 2.46
C SER A 481 -10.98 -3.97 0.97
N GLY A 482 -11.81 -3.06 0.44
CA GLY A 482 -11.86 -2.74 -0.98
C GLY A 482 -13.26 -2.35 -1.46
N THR A 483 -13.36 -1.89 -2.72
CA THR A 483 -14.64 -1.60 -3.38
C THR A 483 -15.12 -2.86 -4.08
N ILE A 484 -16.27 -3.39 -3.67
CA ILE A 484 -16.80 -4.64 -4.21
C ILE A 484 -18.04 -4.33 -5.05
N ALA A 485 -18.09 -4.85 -6.27
CA ALA A 485 -19.23 -4.68 -7.16
C ALA A 485 -19.66 -6.00 -7.82
N ILE A 486 -20.97 -6.18 -7.99
CA ILE A 486 -21.57 -7.33 -8.66
C ILE A 486 -22.44 -6.84 -9.81
N TYR A 487 -22.12 -7.32 -11.01
CA TYR A 487 -22.84 -6.99 -12.24
C TYR A 487 -23.55 -8.22 -12.79
N GLU A 488 -24.71 -8.03 -13.39
CA GLU A 488 -25.42 -9.05 -14.16
C GLU A 488 -25.43 -8.68 -15.65
N ARG A 489 -25.06 -9.64 -16.51
CA ARG A 489 -24.99 -9.48 -17.97
C ARG A 489 -25.69 -10.67 -18.65
N GLY A 490 -27.02 -10.72 -18.53
CA GLY A 490 -27.86 -11.73 -19.16
C GLY A 490 -27.91 -13.06 -18.40
N ARG A 491 -28.25 -14.15 -19.11
CA ARG A 491 -28.51 -15.48 -18.53
C ARG A 491 -27.92 -16.58 -19.42
N ALA A 492 -27.48 -17.67 -18.80
CA ALA A 492 -27.17 -18.94 -19.45
C ALA A 492 -28.22 -19.96 -18.98
N GLY A 493 -29.18 -20.29 -19.85
CA GLY A 493 -30.37 -21.03 -19.45
C GLY A 493 -31.14 -20.28 -18.36
N ARG A 494 -31.36 -20.93 -17.20
CA ARG A 494 -32.04 -20.31 -16.05
C ARG A 494 -31.10 -19.52 -15.12
N VAL A 495 -29.78 -19.63 -15.30
CA VAL A 495 -28.79 -19.06 -14.40
C VAL A 495 -28.37 -17.66 -14.85
N PRO A 496 -28.47 -16.62 -14.00
CA PRO A 496 -27.95 -15.29 -14.34
C PRO A 496 -26.43 -15.30 -14.47
N ILE A 497 -25.91 -14.63 -15.50
CA ILE A 497 -24.48 -14.42 -15.69
C ILE A 497 -24.08 -13.21 -14.86
N ARG A 498 -23.48 -13.47 -13.71
CA ARG A 498 -23.03 -12.48 -12.73
C ARG A 498 -21.52 -12.47 -12.66
N ALA A 499 -20.96 -11.30 -12.42
CA ALA A 499 -19.52 -11.13 -12.24
C ALA A 499 -19.20 -10.32 -10.99
N LEU A 500 -18.21 -10.79 -10.24
CA LEU A 500 -17.65 -10.13 -9.07
C LEU A 500 -16.42 -9.32 -9.46
N LYS A 501 -16.40 -8.04 -9.10
CA LYS A 501 -15.22 -7.17 -9.15
C LYS A 501 -14.79 -6.77 -7.75
N VAL A 502 -13.47 -6.71 -7.54
CA VAL A 502 -12.85 -6.16 -6.33
C VAL A 502 -11.86 -5.09 -6.76
N ASN A 503 -12.01 -3.88 -6.21
CA ASN A 503 -11.32 -2.66 -6.64
C ASN A 503 -11.36 -2.51 -8.16
N THR A 504 -12.56 -2.62 -8.73
CA THR A 504 -12.88 -2.44 -10.17
C THR A 504 -12.20 -3.36 -11.18
N PHE A 505 -11.28 -4.23 -10.75
CA PHE A 505 -10.62 -5.20 -11.63
C PHE A 505 -11.40 -6.52 -11.75
N TYR A 506 -11.40 -7.05 -12.98
CA TYR A 506 -12.03 -8.32 -13.32
C TYR A 506 -11.09 -9.51 -13.09
N GLY A 507 -11.54 -10.46 -12.28
CA GLY A 507 -10.93 -11.80 -12.18
C GLY A 507 -11.65 -12.83 -13.05
N LEU A 508 -11.33 -14.11 -12.86
CA LEU A 508 -12.13 -15.22 -13.40
C LEU A 508 -13.39 -15.49 -12.57
N ASN A 509 -14.04 -14.44 -12.06
CA ASN A 509 -15.11 -14.51 -11.06
C ASN A 509 -16.48 -14.26 -11.70
N ILE A 510 -16.79 -14.99 -12.78
CA ILE A 510 -18.03 -14.87 -13.56
C ILE A 510 -18.77 -16.20 -13.62
N THR A 511 -20.10 -16.17 -13.56
CA THR A 511 -20.97 -17.36 -13.63
C THR A 511 -21.29 -17.79 -15.06
N ALA A 512 -20.40 -17.52 -16.01
CA ALA A 512 -20.51 -18.05 -17.37
C ALA A 512 -20.17 -19.54 -17.37
N PRO A 513 -20.89 -20.40 -18.13
CA PRO A 513 -20.69 -21.86 -18.10
C PRO A 513 -19.24 -22.31 -18.28
N SER A 514 -18.51 -21.69 -19.21
CA SER A 514 -17.09 -22.00 -19.46
C SER A 514 -16.17 -21.66 -18.27
N THR A 515 -16.49 -20.62 -17.51
CA THR A 515 -15.72 -20.24 -16.32
C THR A 515 -16.04 -21.14 -15.13
N ILE A 516 -17.32 -21.49 -14.94
CA ILE A 516 -17.72 -22.44 -13.88
C ILE A 516 -17.14 -23.82 -14.13
N ALA A 517 -17.13 -24.28 -15.39
CA ALA A 517 -16.48 -25.53 -15.78
C ALA A 517 -15.02 -25.59 -15.33
N MET A 518 -14.27 -24.52 -15.61
CA MET A 518 -12.90 -24.40 -15.17
C MET A 518 -12.81 -24.41 -13.64
N GLN A 519 -13.55 -23.55 -12.92
CA GLN A 519 -13.46 -23.50 -11.45
C GLN A 519 -13.84 -24.84 -10.79
N TYR A 520 -14.82 -25.55 -11.33
CA TYR A 520 -15.14 -26.90 -10.88
C TYR A 520 -13.99 -27.87 -11.10
N ARG A 521 -13.32 -27.82 -12.26
CA ARG A 521 -12.10 -28.59 -12.51
C ARG A 521 -10.99 -28.24 -11.51
N LEU A 522 -10.82 -26.95 -11.17
CA LEU A 522 -9.83 -26.50 -10.18
C LEU A 522 -10.10 -27.06 -8.77
N GLY A 523 -11.36 -27.33 -8.43
CA GLY A 523 -11.76 -27.93 -7.15
C GLY A 523 -11.74 -29.47 -7.14
N TYR A 524 -12.19 -30.11 -8.21
CA TYR A 524 -12.25 -31.59 -8.28
C TYR A 524 -10.88 -32.23 -8.48
N LEU A 525 -10.01 -31.65 -9.34
CA LEU A 525 -8.72 -32.26 -9.67
C LEU A 525 -7.82 -32.48 -8.44
N PRO A 526 -7.63 -31.49 -7.53
CA PRO A 526 -6.81 -31.70 -6.34
C PRO A 526 -7.31 -32.82 -5.44
N LEU A 527 -8.63 -32.98 -5.31
CA LEU A 527 -9.24 -34.03 -4.49
C LEU A 527 -9.09 -35.42 -5.12
N ALA A 528 -9.16 -35.51 -6.45
CA ALA A 528 -8.97 -36.77 -7.18
C ALA A 528 -7.53 -37.31 -7.10
N LEU A 529 -6.56 -36.48 -6.70
CA LEU A 529 -5.16 -36.88 -6.49
C LEU A 529 -4.89 -37.51 -5.12
N HIS A 530 -5.87 -37.47 -4.21
CA HIS A 530 -5.77 -38.06 -2.89
C HIS A 530 -6.70 -39.29 -2.79
N PRO A 531 -6.26 -40.43 -2.23
CA PRO A 531 -7.06 -41.65 -2.22
C PRO A 531 -8.37 -41.53 -1.44
N ARG A 532 -8.37 -40.73 -0.36
CA ARG A 532 -9.54 -40.53 0.50
C ARG A 532 -9.48 -39.18 1.24
N PRO A 533 -9.74 -38.05 0.58
CA PRO A 533 -9.56 -36.73 1.18
C PRO A 533 -10.67 -36.43 2.20
N ARG A 534 -10.33 -36.32 3.49
CA ARG A 534 -11.30 -36.02 4.56
C ARG A 534 -11.28 -34.57 4.98
N ARG A 535 -10.07 -33.99 5.11
CA ARG A 535 -9.86 -32.61 5.50
C ARG A 535 -9.18 -31.83 4.39
N ALA A 536 -9.86 -30.81 3.87
CA ALA A 536 -9.32 -29.97 2.81
C ALA A 536 -9.32 -28.48 3.16
N LEU A 537 -8.42 -27.73 2.53
CA LEU A 537 -8.29 -26.30 2.68
C LEU A 537 -8.25 -25.63 1.31
N LEU A 538 -9.11 -24.64 1.12
CA LEU A 538 -9.08 -23.72 -0.01
C LEU A 538 -8.54 -22.36 0.48
N VAL A 539 -7.58 -21.79 -0.24
CA VAL A 539 -7.10 -20.43 0.00
C VAL A 539 -7.52 -19.57 -1.18
N GLY A 540 -8.47 -18.67 -0.94
CA GLY A 540 -9.21 -17.89 -1.94
C GLY A 540 -10.67 -18.37 -2.04
N PHE A 541 -11.63 -17.48 -1.80
CA PHE A 541 -13.07 -17.79 -1.87
C PHE A 541 -13.69 -17.28 -3.16
N ALA A 542 -13.42 -16.02 -3.51
CA ALA A 542 -14.04 -15.31 -4.63
C ALA A 542 -15.58 -15.45 -4.66
N THR A 543 -16.11 -16.27 -5.58
CA THR A 543 -17.56 -16.53 -5.75
C THR A 543 -18.02 -17.83 -5.09
N GLY A 544 -17.09 -18.62 -4.55
CA GLY A 544 -17.35 -19.88 -3.86
C GLY A 544 -17.49 -21.10 -4.76
N ASN A 545 -17.28 -21.03 -6.08
CA ASN A 545 -17.55 -22.19 -6.95
C ASN A 545 -16.47 -23.27 -6.85
N THR A 546 -15.19 -22.91 -6.72
CA THR A 546 -14.11 -23.88 -6.44
C THR A 546 -14.41 -24.62 -5.13
N LEU A 547 -14.81 -23.87 -4.09
CA LEU A 547 -15.23 -24.43 -2.80
C LEU A 547 -16.44 -25.36 -2.95
N ALA A 548 -17.43 -24.98 -3.76
CA ALA A 548 -18.61 -25.77 -4.02
C ALA A 548 -18.27 -27.10 -4.72
N ALA A 549 -17.34 -27.10 -5.66
CA ALA A 549 -16.88 -28.33 -6.30
C ALA A 549 -16.15 -29.24 -5.29
N MET A 550 -15.31 -28.67 -4.43
CA MET A 550 -14.65 -29.43 -3.36
C MET A 550 -15.66 -30.04 -2.38
N ALA A 551 -16.68 -29.27 -1.99
CA ALA A 551 -17.73 -29.73 -1.07
C ALA A 551 -18.62 -30.85 -1.65
N ASP A 552 -18.64 -31.04 -2.96
CA ASP A 552 -19.43 -32.10 -3.63
C ASP A 552 -18.84 -33.50 -3.45
N VAL A 553 -17.55 -33.58 -3.10
CA VAL A 553 -16.89 -34.87 -2.85
C VAL A 553 -17.35 -35.40 -1.50
N SER A 554 -17.94 -36.61 -1.52
CA SER A 554 -18.59 -37.24 -0.36
C SER A 554 -17.63 -37.52 0.79
N ASP A 555 -16.37 -37.83 0.48
CA ASP A 555 -15.35 -38.17 1.48
C ASP A 555 -14.92 -36.98 2.34
N ILE A 556 -15.22 -35.74 1.93
CA ILE A 556 -14.87 -34.53 2.65
C ILE A 556 -15.75 -34.39 3.89
N GLU A 557 -15.13 -34.51 5.06
CA GLU A 557 -15.71 -34.32 6.39
C GLU A 557 -15.57 -32.87 6.87
N GLU A 558 -14.44 -32.22 6.56
CA GLU A 558 -14.18 -30.83 6.94
C GLU A 558 -13.47 -30.07 5.81
N LEU A 559 -14.05 -28.94 5.41
CA LEU A 559 -13.57 -28.06 4.35
C LEU A 559 -13.38 -26.64 4.89
N SER A 560 -12.14 -26.23 5.06
CA SER A 560 -11.81 -24.85 5.45
C SER A 560 -11.62 -23.98 4.21
N CYS A 561 -12.07 -22.73 4.26
CA CYS A 561 -11.78 -21.71 3.23
C CYS A 561 -11.25 -20.44 3.89
N VAL A 562 -10.08 -19.98 3.44
CA VAL A 562 -9.46 -18.74 3.92
C VAL A 562 -9.56 -17.67 2.84
N GLU A 563 -10.08 -16.50 3.19
CA GLU A 563 -10.27 -15.37 2.26
C GLU A 563 -9.85 -14.06 2.92
N LEU A 564 -9.09 -13.24 2.19
CA LEU A 564 -8.62 -11.94 2.66
C LEU A 564 -9.78 -10.96 2.83
N HIS A 565 -10.70 -10.94 1.86
CA HIS A 565 -11.88 -10.09 1.83
C HIS A 565 -13.09 -10.81 2.45
N GLY A 566 -13.16 -10.87 3.78
CA GLY A 566 -14.24 -11.57 4.51
C GLY A 566 -15.66 -11.12 4.14
N ASP A 567 -15.81 -9.88 3.66
CA ASP A 567 -17.07 -9.33 3.15
C ASP A 567 -17.68 -10.16 2.00
N LEU A 568 -16.85 -10.89 1.25
CA LEU A 568 -17.29 -11.77 0.16
C LEU A 568 -18.15 -12.94 0.64
N PHE A 569 -18.01 -13.39 1.88
CA PHE A 569 -18.83 -14.49 2.41
C PHE A 569 -20.31 -14.12 2.44
N ALA A 570 -20.64 -12.89 2.84
CA ALA A 570 -22.01 -12.40 2.85
C ALA A 570 -22.58 -12.24 1.42
N LEU A 571 -21.71 -12.02 0.43
CA LEU A 571 -22.06 -11.83 -0.98
C LEU A 571 -22.17 -13.13 -1.77
N ALA A 572 -21.77 -14.27 -1.18
CA ALA A 572 -21.87 -15.58 -1.79
C ALA A 572 -23.31 -15.94 -2.25
N ARG A 573 -24.33 -15.37 -1.58
CA ARG A 573 -25.76 -15.47 -1.94
C ARG A 573 -26.07 -15.02 -3.37
N TYR A 574 -25.33 -14.05 -3.90
CA TYR A 574 -25.50 -13.60 -5.29
C TYR A 574 -25.02 -14.65 -6.30
N PHE A 575 -24.29 -15.67 -5.87
CA PHE A 575 -23.75 -16.72 -6.73
C PHE A 575 -24.35 -18.10 -6.40
N GLU A 576 -25.43 -18.14 -5.61
CA GLU A 576 -26.09 -19.37 -5.15
C GLU A 576 -26.34 -20.43 -6.25
N PRO A 577 -26.82 -20.06 -7.46
CA PRO A 577 -27.07 -21.06 -8.50
C PRO A 577 -25.84 -21.89 -8.90
N VAL A 578 -24.62 -21.33 -8.76
CA VAL A 578 -23.38 -21.96 -9.21
C VAL A 578 -22.50 -22.46 -8.05
N ASN A 579 -22.56 -21.83 -6.88
CA ASN A 579 -21.82 -22.29 -5.70
C ASN A 579 -22.69 -23.15 -4.75
N ARG A 580 -23.97 -23.35 -5.06
CA ARG A 580 -24.89 -24.29 -4.40
C ARG A 580 -25.03 -24.09 -2.90
N GLY A 581 -24.98 -22.84 -2.44
CA GLY A 581 -25.14 -22.52 -1.02
C GLY A 581 -23.99 -23.02 -0.14
N VAL A 582 -22.80 -23.25 -0.71
CA VAL A 582 -21.66 -23.90 -0.01
C VAL A 582 -21.31 -23.28 1.35
N TRP A 583 -21.52 -21.98 1.54
CA TRP A 583 -21.24 -21.29 2.81
C TRP A 583 -22.18 -21.68 3.97
N ARG A 584 -23.29 -22.38 3.69
CA ARG A 584 -24.26 -22.87 4.70
C ARG A 584 -24.02 -24.33 5.10
N LEU A 585 -23.13 -25.05 4.41
CA LEU A 585 -22.90 -26.46 4.68
C LEU A 585 -22.20 -26.65 6.04
N PRO A 586 -22.66 -27.55 6.92
CA PRO A 586 -22.05 -27.77 8.24
C PRO A 586 -20.56 -28.15 8.19
N LYS A 587 -20.15 -28.83 7.11
CA LYS A 587 -18.76 -29.23 6.87
C LYS A 587 -17.86 -28.10 6.38
N VAL A 588 -18.40 -26.92 6.08
CA VAL A 588 -17.65 -25.79 5.53
C VAL A 588 -17.37 -24.75 6.61
N ARG A 589 -16.08 -24.47 6.83
CA ARG A 589 -15.61 -23.43 7.74
C ARG A 589 -15.00 -22.27 6.96
N LEU A 590 -15.65 -21.11 6.98
CA LEU A 590 -15.14 -19.89 6.37
C LEU A 590 -14.31 -19.10 7.38
N VAL A 591 -13.12 -18.67 6.98
CA VAL A 591 -12.18 -17.92 7.83
C VAL A 591 -11.75 -16.66 7.08
N ALA A 592 -12.11 -15.49 7.62
CA ALA A 592 -11.62 -14.23 7.11
C ALA A 592 -10.17 -14.01 7.61
N GLY A 593 -9.23 -13.79 6.70
CA GLY A 593 -7.84 -13.52 7.04
C GLY A 593 -6.85 -13.79 5.92
N ASP A 594 -5.59 -13.45 6.19
CA ASP A 594 -4.47 -13.65 5.29
C ASP A 594 -4.10 -15.14 5.16
N GLY A 595 -4.07 -15.64 3.92
CA GLY A 595 -3.78 -17.04 3.62
C GLY A 595 -2.37 -17.49 4.03
N ARG A 596 -1.35 -16.64 3.89
CA ARG A 596 0.03 -16.97 4.32
C ARG A 596 0.10 -17.06 5.83
N ARG A 597 -0.46 -16.07 6.53
CA ARG A 597 -0.50 -16.08 7.99
C ARG A 597 -1.25 -17.30 8.52
N PHE A 598 -2.36 -17.68 7.89
CA PHE A 598 -3.10 -18.89 8.26
C PHE A 598 -2.23 -20.16 8.20
N MET A 599 -1.32 -20.26 7.23
CA MET A 599 -0.37 -21.39 7.12
C MET A 599 0.71 -21.37 8.21
N LEU A 600 1.06 -20.21 8.72
CA LEU A 600 2.09 -20.08 9.76
C LEU A 600 1.54 -20.41 11.16
N ARG A 601 0.26 -20.08 11.45
CA ARG A 601 -0.42 -20.36 12.74
C ARG A 601 -0.42 -21.82 13.11
N LYS A 602 -0.52 -22.18 14.40
CA LYS A 602 -0.69 -23.58 14.85
C LYS A 602 -2.07 -24.14 14.45
N SER A 603 -2.21 -24.43 13.16
CA SER A 603 -3.41 -24.94 12.50
C SER A 603 -3.31 -26.45 12.25
N PRO A 604 -4.45 -27.14 12.12
CA PRO A 604 -4.48 -28.55 11.78
C PRO A 604 -3.81 -28.87 10.44
N ARG A 605 -3.44 -30.13 10.25
CA ARG A 605 -2.92 -30.63 8.97
C ARG A 605 -4.05 -31.10 8.06
N TYR A 606 -3.88 -30.90 6.76
CA TYR A 606 -4.87 -31.16 5.71
C TYR A 606 -4.43 -32.30 4.79
N ASP A 607 -5.40 -33.05 4.27
CA ASP A 607 -5.18 -34.05 3.22
C ASP A 607 -4.96 -33.35 1.87
N VAL A 608 -5.73 -32.29 1.60
CA VAL A 608 -5.60 -31.51 0.37
C VAL A 608 -5.60 -30.01 0.66
N ILE A 609 -4.65 -29.29 0.09
CA ILE A 609 -4.61 -27.82 0.10
C ILE A 609 -4.70 -27.32 -1.34
N VAL A 610 -5.52 -26.31 -1.59
CA VAL A 610 -5.70 -25.70 -2.91
C VAL A 610 -5.47 -24.19 -2.80
N GLY A 611 -4.52 -23.66 -3.58
CA GLY A 611 -4.34 -22.23 -3.77
C GLY A 611 -5.01 -21.79 -5.07
N ASP A 612 -6.02 -20.92 -4.97
CA ASP A 612 -6.88 -20.56 -6.11
C ASP A 612 -6.50 -19.21 -6.74
N LEU A 613 -5.71 -19.27 -7.81
CA LEU A 613 -5.55 -18.20 -8.82
C LEU A 613 -5.30 -16.79 -8.27
N TYR A 614 -4.25 -16.61 -7.46
CA TYR A 614 -3.94 -15.29 -6.92
C TYR A 614 -3.46 -14.33 -8.01
N LEU A 615 -3.89 -13.06 -7.93
CA LEU A 615 -3.53 -11.98 -8.86
C LEU A 615 -2.09 -11.50 -8.60
N PRO A 616 -1.06 -11.94 -9.36
CA PRO A 616 0.34 -11.77 -8.96
C PRO A 616 0.82 -10.31 -8.92
N ARG A 617 0.16 -9.43 -9.69
CA ARG A 617 0.47 -7.99 -9.75
C ARG A 617 0.02 -7.20 -8.52
N ASN A 618 -0.91 -7.75 -7.73
CA ASN A 618 -1.45 -7.04 -6.58
C ASN A 618 -0.41 -7.06 -5.44
N PRO A 619 -0.22 -5.95 -4.69
CA PRO A 619 0.71 -5.91 -3.58
C PRO A 619 0.49 -7.04 -2.58
N GLY A 620 1.57 -7.62 -2.06
CA GLY A 620 1.56 -8.71 -1.09
C GLY A 620 1.23 -10.09 -1.66
N VAL A 621 0.58 -10.20 -2.83
CA VAL A 621 0.18 -11.49 -3.43
C VAL A 621 1.38 -12.31 -3.91
N GLY A 622 2.45 -11.65 -4.37
CA GLY A 622 3.70 -12.31 -4.76
C GLY A 622 4.31 -13.19 -3.64
N SER A 623 4.00 -12.89 -2.37
CA SER A 623 4.44 -13.69 -1.23
C SER A 623 3.80 -15.08 -1.16
N LEU A 624 2.63 -15.29 -1.77
CA LEU A 624 1.97 -16.61 -1.87
C LEU A 624 2.65 -17.53 -2.89
N TYR A 625 3.59 -17.01 -3.67
CA TYR A 625 4.46 -17.78 -4.57
C TYR A 625 5.89 -17.91 -4.05
N SER A 626 6.14 -17.56 -2.78
CA SER A 626 7.47 -17.59 -2.18
C SER A 626 7.88 -18.98 -1.70
N LEU A 627 9.19 -19.19 -1.61
CA LEU A 627 9.79 -20.39 -1.02
C LEU A 627 9.27 -20.65 0.40
N GLU A 628 9.18 -19.60 1.20
CA GLU A 628 8.72 -19.63 2.58
C GLU A 628 7.24 -20.05 2.66
N HIS A 629 6.38 -19.51 1.79
CA HIS A 629 4.98 -19.91 1.73
C HIS A 629 4.82 -21.37 1.35
N PHE A 630 5.50 -21.84 0.29
CA PHE A 630 5.42 -23.24 -0.09
C PHE A 630 5.94 -24.19 0.98
N ARG A 631 7.00 -23.82 1.73
CA ARG A 631 7.46 -24.58 2.89
C ARG A 631 6.40 -24.64 3.99
N ALA A 632 5.76 -23.51 4.31
CA ALA A 632 4.67 -23.46 5.28
C ALA A 632 3.49 -24.36 4.86
N VAL A 633 3.11 -24.34 3.59
CA VAL A 633 2.07 -25.24 3.04
C VAL A 633 2.48 -26.70 3.17
N ARG A 634 3.71 -27.07 2.78
CA ARG A 634 4.20 -28.46 2.90
C ARG A 634 4.18 -28.96 4.35
N ALA A 635 4.48 -28.10 5.32
CA ALA A 635 4.40 -28.43 6.74
C ALA A 635 2.96 -28.71 7.23
N ARG A 636 1.95 -28.13 6.56
CA ARG A 636 0.51 -28.33 6.83
C ARG A 636 -0.12 -29.53 6.13
N LEU A 637 0.57 -30.17 5.20
CA LEU A 637 0.06 -31.39 4.57
C LEU A 637 0.18 -32.58 5.53
N ARG A 638 -0.77 -33.52 5.49
CA ARG A 638 -0.60 -34.86 6.08
C ARG A 638 0.40 -35.69 5.25
N PRO A 639 0.86 -36.87 5.73
CA PRO A 639 1.86 -37.69 5.02
C PRO A 639 1.52 -37.98 3.54
N ALA A 640 0.27 -38.37 3.25
CA ALA A 640 -0.25 -38.58 1.91
C ALA A 640 -0.81 -37.29 1.25
N GLY A 641 -0.59 -36.14 1.88
CA GLY A 641 -1.27 -34.89 1.51
C GLY A 641 -0.78 -34.29 0.20
N VAL A 642 -1.70 -33.66 -0.52
CA VAL A 642 -1.50 -33.03 -1.82
C VAL A 642 -1.72 -31.53 -1.74
N PHE A 643 -0.85 -30.77 -2.40
CA PHE A 643 -1.01 -29.35 -2.62
C PHE A 643 -1.12 -29.06 -4.12
N VAL A 644 -2.09 -28.24 -4.50
CA VAL A 644 -2.22 -27.71 -5.85
C VAL A 644 -2.24 -26.18 -5.82
N ALA A 645 -1.27 -25.57 -6.49
CA ALA A 645 -1.23 -24.12 -6.70
C ALA A 645 -1.65 -23.80 -8.14
N TRP A 646 -2.78 -23.11 -8.32
CA TRP A 646 -3.26 -22.70 -9.63
C TRP A 646 -2.64 -21.35 -10.04
N LEU A 647 -1.95 -21.35 -11.17
CA LEU A 647 -1.26 -20.19 -11.73
C LEU A 647 -2.06 -19.57 -12.89
N PRO A 648 -2.31 -18.26 -12.85
CA PRO A 648 -2.97 -17.55 -13.93
C PRO A 648 -2.00 -17.21 -15.06
N LEU A 649 -1.80 -18.10 -16.04
CA LEU A 649 -0.80 -17.90 -17.11
C LEU A 649 -1.12 -16.70 -18.03
N TRP A 650 -2.33 -16.14 -17.99
CA TRP A 650 -2.65 -14.88 -18.68
C TRP A 650 -2.16 -13.64 -17.92
N GLN A 651 -1.56 -13.80 -16.74
CA GLN A 651 -1.02 -12.72 -15.92
C GLN A 651 0.49 -12.84 -15.66
N LEU A 652 1.11 -13.90 -16.15
CA LEU A 652 2.52 -14.21 -15.91
C LEU A 652 3.21 -14.37 -17.26
N SER A 653 4.43 -13.88 -17.40
CA SER A 653 5.31 -14.28 -18.52
C SER A 653 5.82 -15.71 -18.36
N PRO A 654 6.38 -16.32 -19.42
CA PRO A 654 7.13 -17.58 -19.31
C PRO A 654 8.25 -17.50 -18.26
N ASP A 655 8.85 -16.33 -18.09
CA ASP A 655 9.93 -16.12 -17.13
C ASP A 655 9.43 -16.17 -15.70
N GLU A 656 8.33 -15.49 -15.43
CA GLU A 656 7.70 -15.48 -14.11
C GLU A 656 7.14 -16.84 -13.73
N THR A 657 6.49 -17.51 -14.67
CA THR A 657 6.05 -18.89 -14.51
C THR A 657 7.25 -19.78 -14.18
N GLY A 658 8.38 -19.62 -14.87
CA GLY A 658 9.60 -20.38 -14.59
C GLY A 658 10.16 -20.17 -13.19
N VAL A 659 10.15 -18.93 -12.68
CA VAL A 659 10.56 -18.61 -11.29
C VAL A 659 9.63 -19.26 -10.28
N ILE A 660 8.31 -19.20 -10.48
CA ILE A 660 7.34 -19.85 -9.59
C ILE A 660 7.53 -21.37 -9.62
N VAL A 661 7.67 -21.97 -10.81
CA VAL A 661 7.90 -23.41 -10.98
C VAL A 661 9.20 -23.84 -10.30
N ARG A 662 10.30 -23.09 -10.46
CA ARG A 662 11.58 -23.36 -9.79
C ARG A 662 11.43 -23.33 -8.27
N THR A 663 10.73 -22.32 -7.76
CA THR A 663 10.47 -22.15 -6.33
C THR A 663 9.63 -23.30 -5.78
N PHE A 664 8.59 -23.71 -6.51
CA PHE A 664 7.73 -24.84 -6.15
C PHE A 664 8.50 -26.17 -6.15
N LEU A 665 9.29 -26.46 -7.18
CA LEU A 665 10.10 -27.68 -7.30
C LEU A 665 11.14 -27.80 -6.18
N THR A 666 11.63 -26.68 -5.66
CA THR A 666 12.56 -26.65 -4.51
C THR A 666 11.89 -27.22 -3.25
N VAL A 667 10.58 -27.07 -3.10
CA VAL A 667 9.81 -27.59 -1.96
C VAL A 667 9.17 -28.94 -2.26
N PHE A 668 8.76 -29.19 -3.51
CA PHE A 668 8.13 -30.42 -3.99
C PHE A 668 8.94 -31.01 -5.16
N PRO A 669 10.02 -31.76 -4.90
CA PRO A 669 10.92 -32.25 -5.95
C PRO A 669 10.29 -33.22 -6.94
N GLY A 670 9.19 -33.89 -6.58
CA GLY A 670 8.44 -34.81 -7.44
C GLY A 670 7.24 -34.18 -8.15
N ALA A 671 7.17 -32.84 -8.19
CA ALA A 671 5.99 -32.16 -8.70
C ALA A 671 5.72 -32.41 -10.18
N ARG A 672 4.44 -32.41 -10.54
CA ARG A 672 3.96 -32.44 -11.93
C ARG A 672 3.04 -31.25 -12.17
N GLY A 673 2.78 -30.94 -13.43
CA GLY A 673 1.84 -29.88 -13.80
C GLY A 673 0.59 -30.45 -14.46
N ALA A 674 -0.50 -29.69 -14.41
CA ALA A 674 -1.71 -29.99 -15.17
C ALA A 674 -2.34 -28.69 -15.69
N LEU A 675 -2.83 -28.69 -16.91
CA LEU A 675 -3.63 -27.58 -17.44
C LEU A 675 -5.04 -27.67 -16.87
N GLY A 676 -5.36 -26.80 -15.91
CA GLY A 676 -6.73 -26.64 -15.38
C GLY A 676 -7.65 -25.95 -16.40
N ASN A 677 -7.07 -25.23 -17.36
CA ASN A 677 -7.76 -24.74 -18.54
C ASN A 677 -6.73 -24.48 -19.65
N ALA A 678 -7.01 -24.94 -20.87
CA ALA A 678 -6.18 -24.64 -22.03
C ALA A 678 -6.79 -23.54 -22.92
N HIS A 679 -7.77 -22.78 -22.41
CA HIS A 679 -8.36 -21.65 -23.13
C HIS A 679 -7.29 -20.66 -23.59
N ALA A 680 -7.23 -20.36 -24.89
CA ALA A 680 -6.17 -19.57 -25.51
C ALA A 680 -5.94 -18.20 -24.85
N MET A 681 -7.00 -17.58 -24.35
CA MET A 681 -6.92 -16.27 -23.69
C MET A 681 -6.67 -16.31 -22.18
N ARG A 682 -7.03 -17.40 -21.50
CA ARG A 682 -6.96 -17.51 -20.02
C ARG A 682 -6.55 -18.91 -19.56
N PRO A 683 -5.35 -19.38 -19.94
CA PRO A 683 -4.88 -20.70 -19.55
C PRO A 683 -4.50 -20.73 -18.07
N VAL A 684 -4.80 -21.85 -17.42
CA VAL A 684 -4.52 -22.07 -16.00
C VAL A 684 -3.59 -23.26 -15.85
N LEU A 685 -2.46 -23.07 -15.17
CA LEU A 685 -1.51 -24.14 -14.86
C LEU A 685 -1.60 -24.50 -13.37
N GLY A 686 -1.88 -25.76 -13.06
CA GLY A 686 -1.79 -26.30 -11.71
C GLY A 686 -0.42 -26.89 -11.47
N LEU A 687 0.28 -26.43 -10.44
CA LEU A 687 1.47 -27.09 -9.90
C LEU A 687 1.05 -28.07 -8.82
N LEU A 688 1.28 -29.36 -9.06
CA LEU A 688 0.84 -30.47 -8.22
C LEU A 688 2.02 -30.98 -7.40
N GLY A 689 1.95 -30.89 -6.08
CA GLY A 689 2.96 -31.38 -5.15
C GLY A 689 2.37 -32.33 -4.13
N ALA A 690 3.11 -33.39 -3.78
CA ALA A 690 2.76 -34.30 -2.69
C ALA A 690 3.84 -34.26 -1.60
N ARG A 691 3.45 -34.52 -0.34
CA ARG A 691 4.38 -34.42 0.79
C ARG A 691 5.44 -35.53 0.79
N GLN A 692 5.02 -36.78 0.66
CA GLN A 692 5.87 -37.98 0.70
C GLN A 692 5.57 -38.99 -0.41
N THR A 693 4.30 -39.14 -0.81
CA THR A 693 3.88 -40.11 -1.82
C THR A 693 4.05 -39.60 -3.25
N ALA A 694 4.25 -40.51 -4.20
CA ALA A 694 4.14 -40.17 -5.61
C ALA A 694 2.68 -39.78 -5.95
N LEU A 695 2.49 -38.79 -6.82
CA LEU A 695 1.16 -38.39 -7.24
C LEU A 695 0.57 -39.45 -8.21
N PRO A 696 -0.68 -39.91 -8.01
CA PRO A 696 -1.33 -40.85 -8.91
C PRO A 696 -1.61 -40.20 -10.28
N PRO A 697 -1.79 -40.97 -11.38
CA PRO A 697 -2.22 -40.43 -12.67
C PRO A 697 -3.51 -39.62 -12.53
N ILE A 698 -3.66 -38.54 -13.30
CA ILE A 698 -4.86 -37.71 -13.25
C ILE A 698 -5.99 -38.43 -13.99
N PRO A 699 -7.14 -38.69 -13.33
CA PRO A 699 -8.24 -39.42 -13.95
C PRO A 699 -9.11 -38.51 -14.84
N TRP A 700 -8.53 -37.95 -15.91
CA TRP A 700 -9.16 -36.94 -16.77
C TRP A 700 -10.56 -37.30 -17.24
N LYS A 701 -10.77 -38.55 -17.69
CA LYS A 701 -12.10 -39.01 -18.16
C LYS A 701 -13.16 -38.91 -17.06
N SER A 702 -12.85 -39.39 -15.86
CA SER A 702 -13.78 -39.31 -14.71
C SER A 702 -13.99 -37.88 -14.23
N LEU A 703 -12.91 -37.09 -14.21
CA LEU A 703 -12.93 -35.67 -13.84
C LEU A 703 -13.84 -34.86 -14.76
N GLU A 704 -13.68 -34.98 -16.09
CA GLU A 704 -14.52 -34.26 -17.05
C GLU A 704 -15.98 -34.73 -16.99
N GLN A 705 -16.23 -36.03 -16.78
CA GLN A 705 -17.58 -36.53 -16.55
C GLN A 705 -18.21 -35.94 -15.27
N GLN A 706 -17.43 -35.76 -14.20
CA GLN A 706 -17.89 -35.13 -12.96
C GLN A 706 -18.20 -33.64 -13.17
N VAL A 707 -17.32 -32.90 -13.83
CA VAL A 707 -17.54 -31.49 -14.19
C VAL A 707 -18.78 -31.34 -15.06
N GLN A 708 -18.94 -32.17 -16.09
CA GLN A 708 -20.09 -32.13 -16.99
C GLN A 708 -21.41 -32.46 -16.26
N ARG A 709 -21.40 -33.45 -15.35
CA ARG A 709 -22.56 -33.74 -14.49
C ARG A 709 -22.93 -32.56 -13.61
N ALA A 710 -21.94 -31.93 -12.97
CA ALA A 710 -22.15 -30.77 -12.12
C ALA A 710 -22.70 -29.57 -12.91
N LEU A 711 -22.21 -29.33 -14.13
CA LEU A 711 -22.72 -28.26 -15.00
C LEU A 711 -24.14 -28.51 -15.48
N ARG A 712 -24.48 -29.75 -15.85
CA ARG A 712 -25.86 -30.11 -16.24
C ARG A 712 -26.84 -29.88 -15.10
N ARG A 713 -26.43 -30.14 -13.85
CA ARG A 713 -27.25 -29.82 -12.66
C ARG A 713 -27.48 -28.32 -12.49
N VAL A 714 -26.49 -27.49 -12.83
CA VAL A 714 -26.55 -26.04 -12.66
C VAL A 714 -27.28 -25.33 -13.82
N TYR A 715 -26.93 -25.66 -15.07
CA TYR A 715 -27.40 -24.93 -16.25
C TYR A 715 -28.41 -25.70 -17.11
N GLY A 716 -28.63 -27.00 -16.85
CA GLY A 716 -29.52 -27.87 -17.64
C GLY A 716 -28.81 -28.68 -18.72
N ALA A 717 -29.57 -29.54 -19.41
CA ALA A 717 -29.04 -30.57 -20.32
C ALA A 717 -28.37 -30.04 -21.60
N GLY A 718 -28.66 -28.80 -22.01
CA GLY A 718 -28.14 -28.19 -23.25
C GLY A 718 -26.76 -27.55 -23.15
N VAL A 719 -26.10 -27.56 -21.97
CA VAL A 719 -24.75 -27.02 -21.82
C VAL A 719 -23.72 -28.10 -22.14
N THR A 720 -23.20 -28.04 -23.36
CA THR A 720 -22.05 -28.82 -23.79
C THR A 720 -20.83 -27.91 -23.77
N LEU A 721 -19.83 -28.27 -22.95
CA LEU A 721 -18.57 -27.54 -23.02
C LEU A 721 -17.81 -27.93 -24.28
N PRO A 722 -17.05 -27.01 -24.88
CA PRO A 722 -15.94 -27.43 -25.74
C PRO A 722 -15.03 -28.34 -24.92
N SER A 723 -14.64 -29.48 -25.49
CA SER A 723 -13.58 -30.33 -24.96
C SER A 723 -12.36 -29.48 -24.62
N ALA A 724 -11.60 -29.86 -23.58
CA ALA A 724 -10.38 -29.16 -23.19
C ALA A 724 -9.54 -28.85 -24.45
N PRO A 725 -9.18 -27.58 -24.72
CA PRO A 725 -8.52 -27.22 -25.97
C PRO A 725 -7.25 -28.05 -26.21
N THR A 726 -7.23 -28.76 -27.34
CA THR A 726 -6.14 -29.60 -27.83
C THR A 726 -4.91 -28.81 -28.30
N ALA A 727 -5.03 -27.47 -28.42
CA ALA A 727 -4.00 -26.59 -28.98
C ALA A 727 -2.68 -26.57 -28.18
N ALA A 728 -2.68 -26.93 -26.90
CA ALA A 728 -1.48 -26.95 -26.06
C ALA A 728 -0.80 -28.34 -26.01
N GLY A 729 -1.40 -29.40 -26.57
CA GLY A 729 -1.03 -30.79 -26.36
C GLY A 729 -1.72 -31.41 -25.13
N ALA A 730 -1.20 -32.54 -24.62
CA ALA A 730 -1.77 -33.26 -23.48
C ALA A 730 -2.00 -32.32 -22.26
N PRO A 731 -3.06 -32.48 -21.45
CA PRO A 731 -3.27 -31.62 -20.29
C PRO A 731 -2.22 -31.84 -19.18
N ASP A 732 -1.55 -33.00 -19.17
CA ASP A 732 -0.48 -33.34 -18.22
C ASP A 732 0.86 -32.73 -18.60
N ILE A 733 1.57 -32.22 -17.60
CA ILE A 733 2.92 -31.67 -17.73
C ILE A 733 3.85 -32.49 -16.84
N SER A 734 4.81 -33.17 -17.47
CA SER A 734 5.75 -34.02 -16.75
C SER A 734 6.70 -33.20 -15.88
N HIS A 735 7.23 -33.84 -14.84
CA HIS A 735 8.26 -33.27 -13.99
C HIS A 735 9.47 -32.77 -14.80
N THR A 736 9.87 -33.49 -15.85
CA THR A 736 10.98 -33.11 -16.74
C THR A 736 10.70 -31.82 -17.51
N VAL A 737 9.45 -31.57 -17.93
CA VAL A 737 9.06 -30.31 -18.57
C VAL A 737 9.12 -29.16 -17.56
N LEU A 738 8.60 -29.36 -16.34
CA LEU A 738 8.68 -28.35 -15.28
C LEU A 738 10.13 -28.01 -14.91
N ARG A 739 11.02 -29.01 -14.79
CA ARG A 739 12.45 -28.80 -14.52
C ARG A 739 13.13 -27.95 -15.58
N ARG A 740 12.79 -28.16 -16.86
CA ARG A 740 13.33 -27.36 -17.96
C ARG A 740 12.77 -25.94 -17.96
N TRP A 741 11.50 -25.76 -17.64
CA TRP A 741 10.93 -24.42 -17.45
C TRP A 741 11.65 -23.66 -16.31
N ALA A 742 11.97 -24.37 -15.23
CA ALA A 742 12.67 -23.84 -14.07
C ALA A 742 14.19 -23.63 -14.24
N ALA A 743 14.79 -24.12 -15.33
CA ALA A 743 16.24 -24.11 -15.49
C ALA A 743 16.79 -22.68 -15.59
N GLY A 744 17.87 -22.39 -14.83
CA GLY A 744 18.52 -21.08 -14.82
C GLY A 744 17.72 -19.96 -14.15
N ARG A 745 16.56 -20.24 -13.53
CA ARG A 745 15.70 -19.23 -12.90
C ARG A 745 16.06 -19.01 -11.43
N ALA A 746 15.92 -17.76 -10.98
CA ALA A 746 16.04 -17.40 -9.57
C ALA A 746 14.88 -17.97 -8.73
N LEU A 747 15.06 -18.01 -7.41
CA LEU A 747 13.99 -18.34 -6.47
C LEU A 747 13.21 -17.07 -6.09
N ASN A 748 11.89 -17.19 -5.97
CA ASN A 748 11.06 -16.16 -5.35
C ASN A 748 11.07 -16.38 -3.83
N THR A 749 11.55 -15.41 -3.08
CA THR A 749 11.64 -15.43 -1.61
C THR A 749 10.96 -14.19 -1.05
N LEU A 750 10.65 -14.20 0.25
CA LEU A 750 10.13 -13.00 0.90
C LEU A 750 11.13 -11.83 0.94
N GLU A 751 12.42 -12.09 0.79
CA GLU A 751 13.48 -11.08 0.79
C GLU A 751 13.65 -10.37 -0.55
N ASN A 752 13.59 -11.10 -1.66
CA ASN A 752 13.72 -10.50 -2.99
C ASN A 752 12.38 -10.13 -3.64
N ALA A 753 11.27 -10.70 -3.16
CA ALA A 753 9.90 -10.43 -3.61
C ALA A 753 9.75 -10.35 -5.14
N TRP A 754 10.49 -11.19 -5.87
CA TRP A 754 10.71 -11.02 -7.31
C TRP A 754 9.40 -10.93 -8.11
N ILE A 755 8.42 -11.80 -7.82
CA ILE A 755 7.11 -11.81 -8.50
C ILE A 755 6.32 -10.52 -8.26
N GLU A 756 6.41 -9.95 -7.07
CA GLU A 756 5.68 -8.72 -6.70
C GLU A 756 6.16 -7.52 -7.52
N TYR A 757 7.44 -7.49 -7.88
CA TYR A 757 8.05 -6.41 -8.66
C TYR A 757 8.07 -6.70 -10.16
N SER A 758 8.18 -7.95 -10.61
CA SER A 758 8.23 -8.28 -12.04
C SER A 758 6.84 -8.26 -12.69
N ALA A 759 5.83 -8.86 -12.05
CA ALA A 759 4.52 -9.11 -12.66
C ALA A 759 3.80 -7.83 -13.12
N PRO A 760 3.80 -6.73 -12.33
CA PRO A 760 3.24 -5.45 -12.79
C PRO A 760 3.89 -4.94 -14.08
N ARG A 761 5.23 -4.98 -14.15
CA ARG A 761 6.00 -4.45 -15.29
C ARG A 761 5.75 -5.27 -16.54
N THR A 762 5.76 -6.59 -16.40
CA THR A 762 5.46 -7.54 -17.48
C THR A 762 4.06 -7.33 -18.02
N LEU A 763 3.04 -7.24 -17.15
CA LEU A 763 1.66 -7.07 -17.60
C LEU A 763 1.42 -5.74 -18.31
N THR A 764 2.03 -4.66 -17.82
CA THR A 764 1.99 -3.38 -18.54
C THR A 764 2.63 -3.50 -19.91
N HIS A 765 3.78 -4.18 -20.04
CA HIS A 765 4.44 -4.39 -21.33
C HIS A 765 3.53 -5.14 -22.32
N TYR A 766 2.88 -6.22 -21.89
CA TYR A 766 1.90 -6.94 -22.70
C TYR A 766 0.71 -6.08 -23.09
N GLN A 767 0.17 -5.29 -22.15
CA GLN A 767 -0.95 -4.39 -22.40
C GLN A 767 -0.61 -3.32 -23.45
N LEU A 768 0.55 -2.68 -23.34
CA LEU A 768 1.00 -1.64 -24.27
C LEU A 768 1.24 -2.18 -25.68
N ARG A 769 1.66 -3.44 -25.81
CA ARG A 769 1.89 -4.11 -27.11
C ARG A 769 0.68 -4.85 -27.66
N GLN A 770 -0.46 -4.82 -26.97
CA GLN A 770 -1.64 -5.64 -27.29
C GLN A 770 -1.29 -7.14 -27.46
N ALA A 771 -0.28 -7.60 -26.74
CA ALA A 771 0.20 -8.97 -26.76
C ALA A 771 -0.45 -9.80 -25.65
N SER A 772 -0.25 -11.11 -25.68
CA SER A 772 -0.90 -12.04 -24.74
C SER A 772 0.12 -12.88 -23.97
N PRO A 773 0.25 -12.70 -22.63
CA PRO A 773 1.06 -13.59 -21.80
C PRO A 773 0.61 -15.04 -21.92
N ALA A 774 -0.70 -15.26 -22.09
CA ALA A 774 -1.27 -16.58 -22.29
C ALA A 774 -0.68 -17.28 -23.53
N ALA A 775 -0.63 -16.58 -24.66
CA ALA A 775 -0.09 -17.14 -25.91
C ALA A 775 1.39 -17.48 -25.78
N ASP A 776 2.17 -16.63 -25.11
CA ASP A 776 3.61 -16.85 -24.90
C ASP A 776 3.89 -18.05 -23.99
N ASN A 777 3.15 -18.21 -22.90
CA ASN A 777 3.30 -19.38 -22.03
C ASN A 777 2.93 -20.68 -22.76
N LEU A 778 1.84 -20.68 -23.55
CA LEU A 778 1.42 -21.87 -24.29
C LEU A 778 2.45 -22.24 -25.38
N ARG A 779 2.99 -21.25 -26.10
CA ARG A 779 4.08 -21.46 -27.08
C ARG A 779 5.35 -21.98 -26.41
N TYR A 780 5.73 -21.40 -25.28
CA TYR A 780 6.91 -21.82 -24.53
C TYR A 780 6.76 -23.26 -24.00
N LEU A 781 5.58 -23.60 -23.45
CA LEU A 781 5.26 -24.95 -23.02
C LEU A 781 5.34 -25.97 -24.17
N ALA A 782 4.80 -25.63 -25.35
CA ALA A 782 4.89 -26.50 -26.53
C ALA A 782 6.36 -26.76 -26.94
N LYS A 783 7.21 -25.73 -26.92
CA LYS A 783 8.66 -25.86 -27.19
C LYS A 783 9.37 -26.75 -26.17
N LEU A 784 9.00 -26.66 -24.89
CA LEU A 784 9.56 -27.54 -23.86
C LEU A 784 9.10 -28.99 -24.06
N ARG A 785 7.89 -29.22 -24.58
CA ARG A 785 7.40 -30.59 -24.86
C ARG A 785 8.14 -31.24 -26.03
N SER A 786 8.37 -30.51 -27.12
CA SER A 786 9.03 -31.05 -28.32
C SER A 786 10.51 -31.36 -28.13
N SER A 787 11.18 -30.70 -27.19
CA SER A 787 12.60 -30.89 -26.87
C SER A 787 12.88 -32.02 -25.87
N ALA A 788 11.87 -32.81 -25.48
CA ALA A 788 12.08 -33.98 -24.63
C ALA A 788 12.64 -35.13 -25.49
N PRO A 789 13.74 -35.81 -25.11
CA PRO A 789 14.07 -37.09 -25.72
C PRO A 789 12.86 -38.02 -25.54
N ARG A 790 12.42 -38.62 -26.64
CA ARG A 790 11.25 -39.52 -26.69
C ARG A 790 11.44 -40.73 -25.81
#